data_AF-A0A9D6Y6D3-F1
#
_entry.id   AF-A0A9D6Y6D3-F1
#
_cell.length_a   1.000
_cell.length_b   1.000
_cell.length_c   1.000
_cell.angle_alpha   90.00
_cell.angle_beta   90.00
_cell.angle_gamma   90.00
#
_symmetry.space_group_name_H-M   'P 1'
#
loop_
_entity.id
_entity.type
_entity.pdbx_description
1 polymer ?
#
loop_
_entity_poly.entity_id
_entity_poly.type
_entity_poly.pdbx_seq_one_letter_code
_entity_poly.pdbx_strand_id
1 'polypeptide(L)'
;MRDGVLSQVEGIAFSPDGALVYVTSSSETVDDRDIGFITIIERATRRVVGSVEIFLQAHDLALSPDGRFAYVAGGTVVTVVDTERLAVVAIVPVDAVIASIGVSPDGGLAYLTGSNYPDGFPRLLVMNTATNKVISRLPIRNDGLAGRIAVSPEGTVAVIAISGPTSRAALIDLTRFTVSADVAVGDGAFGVAIAPPPPAPPDTDTLTPTPGQPPTPAAGQACVLLTHGQFAASDRVSLSMIDPTANLLARSFDVGSSWTAPYNDWPAGIAISPDGRFAYVVVDSVGGAAGQLAVLDMATSRVTDRIAIGYRANGVVLSPDGATAYVPHAGGVVAINLVTKRLISIPIAGSPRAIAATPDGRFLYVSIAESRAVSVIDTSTRRVATTIDVGETQLGAGSLAMTPDGQSLYVTLAPGDNPDYYFNTVAVVDTNTNMVINTVAMPIGGNDAGVSVSPDGRFAYVLVSHRRWVCEPECFALPATVVVLDIAAQAVTATIPIGGFLADVVFDRGGNVAYVTNRAEGTVSVIDTVTHTVARTITVADLPSNLTVGLVSGGCTAAAGATPWPTRTPTATKTPRASTPWPTATPARTQFAVLQAGSAQVAPGGRATIAVTLHAEGGAVVGVQNDISFDERAAIAMNAHGKPACRVNPAIDKTGAFASYPVECVSRACTQMMRAIIFSFADLDPIADGSVLYTCEVEVTAGTSPGRYALALSNVMGSDAFGHRVPIDAADGAIVVPERLAGQAAAATPPAAGVTGCQLSASGYGRAGVLLLVPVALLWWRQRTRVHSGRRAGGETLSAPPRRSETRRRR
;
A
#
# COMPACT_ATOMS: atom_id res chain seq x y z
N MET A 1 -8.31 7.11 -5.00
CA MET A 1 -7.83 8.19 -5.88
C MET A 1 -8.95 8.61 -6.81
N ARG A 2 -9.14 9.92 -6.95
CA ARG A 2 -10.05 10.57 -7.91
C ARG A 2 -9.27 11.72 -8.54
N ASP A 3 -9.41 11.92 -9.85
CA ASP A 3 -8.73 12.99 -10.60
C ASP A 3 -7.20 13.09 -10.39
N GLY A 4 -6.56 11.95 -10.12
CA GLY A 4 -5.12 11.84 -9.86
C GLY A 4 -4.67 12.16 -8.43
N VAL A 5 -5.59 12.53 -7.52
CA VAL A 5 -5.25 12.88 -6.12
C VAL A 5 -5.42 11.67 -5.19
N LEU A 6 -4.48 11.53 -4.24
CA LEU A 6 -4.56 10.61 -3.11
C LEU A 6 -5.58 11.13 -2.09
N SER A 7 -6.83 10.72 -2.28
CA SER A 7 -7.91 10.96 -1.34
C SER A 7 -7.81 10.02 -0.13
N GLN A 8 -7.66 10.54 1.10
CA GLN A 8 -7.72 9.72 2.31
C GLN A 8 -9.15 9.18 2.48
N VAL A 9 -9.30 7.92 2.90
CA VAL A 9 -10.60 7.29 3.19
C VAL A 9 -10.80 7.28 4.70
N GLU A 10 -11.86 7.90 5.18
CA GLU A 10 -12.04 8.17 6.62
C GLU A 10 -13.21 7.39 7.25
N GLY A 11 -14.35 7.27 6.55
CA GLY A 11 -15.58 6.65 7.06
C GLY A 11 -16.24 5.67 6.10
N ILE A 12 -17.04 4.76 6.64
CA ILE A 12 -17.73 3.71 5.89
C ILE A 12 -19.10 3.37 6.52
N ALA A 13 -20.14 3.28 5.69
CA ALA A 13 -21.47 2.83 6.08
C ALA A 13 -22.06 1.86 5.04
N PHE A 14 -23.01 1.03 5.47
CA PHE A 14 -23.72 0.07 4.61
C PHE A 14 -25.19 0.44 4.51
N SER A 15 -25.82 0.24 3.35
CA SER A 15 -27.29 0.33 3.24
C SER A 15 -27.99 -0.68 4.18
N PRO A 16 -29.25 -0.46 4.57
CA PRO A 16 -29.97 -1.35 5.49
C PRO A 16 -30.12 -2.80 5.01
N ASP A 17 -30.08 -3.03 3.69
CA ASP A 17 -30.06 -4.36 3.05
C ASP A 17 -28.64 -4.94 2.87
N GLY A 18 -27.60 -4.17 3.18
CA GLY A 18 -26.20 -4.54 3.01
C GLY A 18 -25.75 -4.70 1.55
N ALA A 19 -26.51 -4.20 0.57
CA ALA A 19 -26.21 -4.29 -0.86
C ALA A 19 -25.24 -3.20 -1.36
N LEU A 20 -25.31 -2.00 -0.79
CA LEU A 20 -24.47 -0.85 -1.11
C LEU A 20 -23.53 -0.51 0.05
N VAL A 21 -22.34 -0.04 -0.30
CA VAL A 21 -21.33 0.50 0.63
C VAL A 21 -21.09 1.96 0.28
N TYR A 22 -21.21 2.84 1.26
CA TYR A 22 -20.97 4.27 1.15
C TYR A 22 -19.66 4.59 1.87
N VAL A 23 -18.71 5.20 1.19
CA VAL A 23 -17.34 5.44 1.69
C VAL A 23 -17.05 6.93 1.60
N THR A 24 -16.73 7.60 2.73
CA THR A 24 -16.26 8.98 2.70
C THR A 24 -14.76 9.04 2.43
N SER A 25 -14.38 9.98 1.57
CA SER A 25 -12.98 10.30 1.31
C SER A 25 -12.77 11.79 1.15
N SER A 26 -11.70 12.32 1.72
CA SER A 26 -11.27 13.72 1.65
C SER A 26 -10.08 13.88 0.71
N SER A 27 -9.87 15.09 0.18
CA SER A 27 -8.64 15.48 -0.49
C SER A 27 -7.92 16.56 0.32
N GLU A 28 -6.64 16.36 0.63
CA GLU A 28 -5.83 17.31 1.41
C GLU A 28 -5.47 18.60 0.63
N THR A 29 -5.77 18.70 -0.68
CA THR A 29 -5.76 19.97 -1.42
C THR A 29 -6.40 19.84 -2.81
N VAL A 30 -7.46 20.62 -3.07
CA VAL A 30 -7.91 20.97 -4.44
C VAL A 30 -8.26 22.46 -4.46
N ASP A 31 -7.60 23.24 -5.31
CA ASP A 31 -7.88 24.67 -5.54
C ASP A 31 -8.07 25.52 -4.24
N ASP A 32 -7.20 25.28 -3.24
CA ASP A 32 -7.19 25.95 -1.93
C ASP A 32 -8.48 25.72 -1.10
N ARG A 33 -9.12 24.56 -1.28
CA ARG A 33 -10.36 24.13 -0.59
C ARG A 33 -10.31 22.67 -0.18
N ASP A 34 -10.85 22.38 1.00
CA ASP A 34 -11.17 21.02 1.42
C ASP A 34 -12.41 20.55 0.65
N ILE A 35 -12.30 19.46 -0.10
CA ILE A 35 -13.41 18.83 -0.81
C ILE A 35 -13.51 17.36 -0.37
N GLY A 36 -14.71 16.97 0.04
CA GLY A 36 -15.04 15.60 0.39
C GLY A 36 -15.87 14.93 -0.72
N PHE A 37 -15.84 13.60 -0.72
CA PHE A 37 -16.66 12.77 -1.60
C PHE A 37 -17.27 11.61 -0.81
N ILE A 38 -18.51 11.25 -1.14
CA ILE A 38 -19.07 9.93 -0.84
C ILE A 38 -18.93 9.09 -2.11
N THR A 39 -18.23 7.96 -2.04
CA THR A 39 -18.20 6.95 -3.12
C THR A 39 -19.15 5.82 -2.77
N ILE A 40 -19.98 5.41 -3.73
CA ILE A 40 -21.01 4.37 -3.53
C ILE A 40 -20.65 3.14 -4.35
N ILE A 41 -20.49 2.01 -3.67
CA ILE A 41 -20.00 0.74 -4.24
C ILE A 41 -21.08 -0.32 -4.08
N GLU A 42 -21.49 -0.95 -5.18
CA GLU A 42 -22.35 -2.12 -5.14
C GLU A 42 -21.54 -3.34 -4.68
N ARG A 43 -21.89 -3.91 -3.53
CA ARG A 43 -21.13 -4.98 -2.86
C ARG A 43 -21.09 -6.27 -3.68
N ALA A 44 -22.14 -6.56 -4.45
CA ALA A 44 -22.26 -7.76 -5.26
C ALA A 44 -21.32 -7.77 -6.48
N THR A 45 -21.22 -6.64 -7.19
CA THR A 45 -20.37 -6.51 -8.39
C THR A 45 -19.00 -5.90 -8.09
N ARG A 46 -18.83 -5.29 -6.91
CA ARG A 46 -17.66 -4.50 -6.46
C ARG A 46 -17.40 -3.26 -7.34
N ARG A 47 -18.41 -2.76 -8.03
CA ARG A 47 -18.30 -1.58 -8.89
C ARG A 47 -18.75 -0.32 -8.15
N VAL A 48 -18.09 0.80 -8.45
CA VAL A 48 -18.61 2.12 -8.10
C VAL A 48 -19.85 2.36 -8.95
N VAL A 49 -21.00 2.60 -8.29
CA VAL A 49 -22.30 2.85 -8.93
C VAL A 49 -22.75 4.31 -8.81
N GLY A 50 -22.06 5.11 -8.00
CA GLY A 50 -22.30 6.54 -7.88
C GLY A 50 -21.25 7.24 -7.03
N SER A 51 -21.25 8.58 -7.09
CA SER A 51 -20.49 9.40 -6.14
C SER A 51 -21.22 10.72 -5.89
N VAL A 52 -21.10 11.26 -4.67
CA VAL A 52 -21.62 12.58 -4.30
C VAL A 52 -20.47 13.44 -3.84
N GLU A 53 -20.30 14.62 -4.45
CA GLU A 53 -19.37 15.65 -3.97
C GLU A 53 -20.00 16.40 -2.79
N ILE A 54 -19.21 16.65 -1.74
CA ILE A 54 -19.66 17.32 -0.52
C ILE A 54 -18.69 18.42 -0.10
N PHE A 55 -19.24 19.45 0.52
CA PHE A 55 -18.51 20.64 0.93
C PHE A 55 -17.72 20.35 2.21
N LEU A 56 -16.42 20.65 2.22
CA LEU A 56 -15.43 20.38 3.28
C LEU A 56 -15.01 18.91 3.45
N GLN A 57 -13.93 18.71 4.23
CA GLN A 57 -13.35 17.40 4.59
C GLN A 57 -14.41 16.47 5.21
N ALA A 58 -14.35 15.17 4.92
CA ALA A 58 -15.39 14.20 5.23
C ALA A 58 -14.90 13.07 6.15
N HIS A 59 -15.04 13.26 7.46
CA HIS A 59 -14.47 12.39 8.49
C HIS A 59 -15.25 11.09 8.75
N ASP A 60 -16.58 11.11 8.59
CA ASP A 60 -17.44 9.96 8.91
C ASP A 60 -18.82 10.06 8.29
N LEU A 61 -19.57 8.96 8.22
CA LEU A 61 -20.97 8.98 7.79
C LEU A 61 -21.84 7.93 8.48
N ALA A 62 -23.11 8.28 8.68
CA ALA A 62 -24.17 7.36 9.11
C ALA A 62 -25.40 7.50 8.20
N LEU A 63 -26.03 6.37 7.90
CA LEU A 63 -27.26 6.32 7.11
C LEU A 63 -28.50 6.34 8.02
N SER A 64 -29.61 6.86 7.51
CA SER A 64 -30.92 6.65 8.12
C SER A 64 -31.31 5.17 8.10
N PRO A 65 -32.14 4.67 9.04
CA PRO A 65 -32.56 3.27 9.07
C PRO A 65 -33.35 2.81 7.84
N ASP A 66 -33.98 3.75 7.10
CA ASP A 66 -34.63 3.52 5.82
C ASP A 66 -33.68 3.65 4.60
N GLY A 67 -32.41 4.00 4.84
CA GLY A 67 -31.35 4.14 3.85
C GLY A 67 -31.43 5.40 2.98
N ARG A 68 -32.45 6.26 3.15
CA ARG A 68 -32.77 7.38 2.23
C ARG A 68 -31.89 8.62 2.41
N PHE A 69 -31.28 8.78 3.57
CA PHE A 69 -30.38 9.90 3.87
C PHE A 69 -29.06 9.42 4.44
N ALA A 70 -27.95 9.94 3.90
CA ALA A 70 -26.64 9.85 4.52
C ALA A 70 -26.33 11.18 5.21
N TYR A 71 -25.96 11.11 6.49
CA TYR A 71 -25.50 12.24 7.29
C TYR A 71 -23.99 12.12 7.44
N VAL A 72 -23.25 13.10 6.93
CA VAL A 72 -21.78 13.11 6.91
C VAL A 72 -21.24 14.10 7.92
N ALA A 73 -20.35 13.65 8.79
CA ALA A 73 -19.54 14.49 9.67
C ALA A 73 -18.36 15.07 8.89
N GLY A 74 -18.18 16.39 8.92
CA GLY A 74 -17.10 17.03 8.18
C GLY A 74 -16.83 18.47 8.60
N GLY A 75 -15.63 18.76 9.11
CA GLY A 75 -15.29 20.08 9.61
C GLY A 75 -16.33 20.60 10.61
N THR A 76 -16.80 21.84 10.40
CA THR A 76 -17.81 22.51 11.24
C THR A 76 -19.25 22.38 10.73
N VAL A 77 -19.54 21.35 9.93
CA VAL A 77 -20.88 21.07 9.41
C VAL A 77 -21.26 19.58 9.52
N VAL A 78 -22.57 19.31 9.44
CA VAL A 78 -23.10 18.01 9.02
C VAL A 78 -23.74 18.17 7.65
N THR A 79 -23.25 17.43 6.66
CA THR A 79 -23.79 17.45 5.29
C THR A 79 -24.81 16.32 5.14
N VAL A 80 -26.02 16.65 4.69
CA VAL A 80 -27.11 15.69 4.50
C VAL A 80 -27.26 15.43 3.01
N VAL A 81 -27.12 14.17 2.63
CA VAL A 81 -27.20 13.67 1.25
C VAL A 81 -28.42 12.77 1.09
N ASP A 82 -29.20 13.04 0.05
CA ASP A 82 -30.26 12.15 -0.43
C ASP A 82 -29.62 11.03 -1.27
N THR A 83 -29.81 9.78 -0.82
CA THR A 83 -29.17 8.59 -1.41
C THR A 83 -29.89 8.07 -2.66
N GLU A 84 -31.14 8.48 -2.87
CA GLU A 84 -31.95 8.16 -4.06
C GLU A 84 -31.59 9.12 -5.21
N ARG A 85 -31.31 10.38 -4.89
CA ARG A 85 -30.97 11.46 -5.85
C ARG A 85 -29.46 11.69 -6.04
N LEU A 86 -28.62 11.10 -5.19
CA LEU A 86 -27.17 11.31 -5.17
C LEU A 86 -26.77 12.78 -5.02
N ALA A 87 -27.47 13.51 -4.15
CA ALA A 87 -27.36 14.97 -4.05
C ALA A 87 -27.34 15.47 -2.60
N VAL A 88 -26.55 16.50 -2.33
CA VAL A 88 -26.62 17.26 -1.07
C VAL A 88 -27.96 18.00 -1.00
N VAL A 89 -28.72 17.76 0.07
CA VAL A 89 -30.03 18.38 0.32
C VAL A 89 -30.03 19.34 1.51
N ALA A 90 -29.05 19.25 2.42
CA ALA A 90 -28.82 20.26 3.46
C ALA A 90 -27.34 20.28 3.90
N ILE A 91 -26.91 21.43 4.41
CA ILE A 91 -25.64 21.60 5.14
C ILE A 91 -26.00 22.26 6.48
N VAL A 92 -25.66 21.61 7.59
CA VAL A 92 -26.09 21.99 8.94
C VAL A 92 -24.88 22.49 9.73
N PRO A 93 -24.76 23.80 10.02
CA PRO A 93 -23.63 24.34 10.76
C PRO A 93 -23.68 23.96 12.24
N VAL A 94 -22.51 23.66 12.83
CA VAL A 94 -22.36 23.20 14.22
C VAL A 94 -21.19 23.88 14.93
N ASP A 95 -21.28 23.99 16.25
CA ASP A 95 -20.34 24.72 17.13
C ASP A 95 -19.08 23.92 17.51
N ALA A 96 -18.55 23.10 16.59
CA ALA A 96 -17.45 22.15 16.83
C ALA A 96 -16.86 21.62 15.52
N VAL A 97 -15.67 21.02 15.57
CA VAL A 97 -15.17 20.15 14.48
C VAL A 97 -15.68 18.72 14.73
N ILE A 98 -16.56 18.20 13.88
CA ILE A 98 -17.20 16.89 14.08
C ILE A 98 -16.33 15.77 13.51
N ALA A 99 -15.91 14.86 14.37
CA ALA A 99 -15.12 13.69 14.00
C ALA A 99 -16.00 12.51 13.59
N SER A 100 -17.19 12.32 14.19
CA SER A 100 -18.05 11.16 13.97
C SER A 100 -19.53 11.44 14.23
N ILE A 101 -20.38 10.60 13.65
CA ILE A 101 -21.84 10.71 13.66
C ILE A 101 -22.48 9.33 13.78
N GLY A 102 -23.50 9.20 14.63
CA GLY A 102 -24.37 8.01 14.71
C GLY A 102 -25.84 8.41 14.66
N VAL A 103 -26.67 7.63 13.97
CA VAL A 103 -28.13 7.90 13.85
C VAL A 103 -28.91 6.96 14.78
N SER A 104 -30.03 7.43 15.34
CA SER A 104 -30.90 6.60 16.17
C SER A 104 -31.63 5.50 15.36
N PRO A 105 -31.98 4.35 15.95
CA PRO A 105 -32.68 3.27 15.22
C PRO A 105 -34.07 3.63 14.69
N ASP A 106 -34.69 4.71 15.17
CA ASP A 106 -35.94 5.29 14.64
C ASP A 106 -35.70 6.35 13.54
N GLY A 107 -34.44 6.72 13.28
CA GLY A 107 -34.04 7.76 12.34
C GLY A 107 -34.32 9.20 12.77
N GLY A 108 -34.91 9.42 13.96
CA GLY A 108 -35.37 10.74 14.41
C GLY A 108 -34.27 11.68 14.94
N LEU A 109 -33.12 11.12 15.32
CA LEU A 109 -31.99 11.83 15.94
C LEU A 109 -30.65 11.41 15.31
N ALA A 110 -29.72 12.36 15.26
CA ALA A 110 -28.31 12.12 14.99
C ALA A 110 -27.47 12.64 16.15
N TYR A 111 -26.47 11.86 16.54
CA TYR A 111 -25.58 12.07 17.67
C TYR A 111 -24.17 12.36 17.14
N LEU A 112 -23.63 13.54 17.45
CA LEU A 112 -22.38 14.04 16.86
C LEU A 112 -21.27 14.16 17.91
N THR A 113 -20.11 13.57 17.63
CA THR A 113 -18.90 13.71 18.46
C THR A 113 -17.81 14.48 17.72
N GLY A 114 -16.99 15.21 18.48
CA GLY A 114 -16.05 16.16 17.89
C GLY A 114 -15.17 16.84 18.91
N SER A 115 -14.40 17.82 18.44
CA SER A 115 -13.39 18.58 19.18
C SER A 115 -13.47 20.07 18.86
N ASN A 116 -12.52 20.86 19.37
CA ASN A 116 -12.34 22.29 19.04
C ASN A 116 -13.58 23.17 19.27
N TYR A 117 -14.35 22.88 20.32
CA TYR A 117 -15.47 23.71 20.77
C TYR A 117 -14.98 25.12 21.17
N PRO A 118 -15.68 26.21 20.81
CA PRO A 118 -15.25 27.60 21.10
C PRO A 118 -15.07 27.94 22.58
N ASP A 119 -15.71 27.18 23.48
CA ASP A 119 -15.62 27.29 24.93
C ASP A 119 -14.60 26.32 25.56
N GLY A 120 -14.01 25.43 24.75
CA GLY A 120 -13.06 24.41 25.18
C GLY A 120 -13.66 23.16 25.84
N PHE A 121 -14.99 23.02 25.92
CA PHE A 121 -15.64 21.91 26.64
C PHE A 121 -16.29 20.88 25.70
N PRO A 122 -15.79 19.63 25.64
CA PRO A 122 -16.34 18.58 24.80
C PRO A 122 -17.75 18.18 25.23
N ARG A 123 -18.57 17.82 24.24
CA ARG A 123 -19.99 17.52 24.40
C ARG A 123 -20.48 16.59 23.30
N LEU A 124 -21.47 15.75 23.59
CA LEU A 124 -22.26 15.12 22.55
C LEU A 124 -23.31 16.13 22.06
N LEU A 125 -23.31 16.44 20.77
CA LEU A 125 -24.39 17.23 20.16
C LEU A 125 -25.52 16.28 19.71
N VAL A 126 -26.77 16.70 19.88
CA VAL A 126 -27.94 15.99 19.35
C VAL A 126 -28.62 16.84 18.31
N MET A 127 -28.70 16.33 17.09
CA MET A 127 -29.41 16.90 15.95
C MET A 127 -30.73 16.16 15.73
N ASN A 128 -31.82 16.91 15.55
CA ASN A 128 -33.06 16.35 15.05
C ASN A 128 -33.00 16.28 13.52
N THR A 129 -33.17 15.08 12.97
CA THR A 129 -33.00 14.80 11.52
C THR A 129 -34.12 15.42 10.68
N ALA A 130 -35.36 15.38 11.16
CA ALA A 130 -36.52 15.90 10.45
C ALA A 130 -36.51 17.43 10.28
N THR A 131 -35.85 18.17 11.19
CA THR A 131 -35.74 19.65 11.13
C THR A 131 -34.34 20.14 10.80
N ASN A 132 -33.36 19.26 10.69
CA ASN A 132 -31.93 19.54 10.46
C ASN A 132 -31.35 20.60 11.41
N LYS A 133 -31.56 20.41 12.73
CA LYS A 133 -31.13 21.35 13.78
C LYS A 133 -30.54 20.64 14.99
N VAL A 134 -29.46 21.19 15.56
CA VAL A 134 -28.96 20.80 16.89
C VAL A 134 -29.96 21.26 17.96
N ILE A 135 -30.56 20.30 18.66
CA ILE A 135 -31.60 20.50 19.69
C ILE A 135 -31.09 20.31 21.12
N SER A 136 -30.00 19.57 21.33
CA SER A 136 -29.44 19.32 22.67
C SER A 136 -27.92 19.15 22.67
N ARG A 137 -27.32 19.29 23.86
CA ARG A 137 -25.87 19.20 24.13
C ARG A 137 -25.67 18.52 25.49
N LEU A 138 -25.00 17.37 25.53
CA LEU A 138 -24.62 16.66 26.77
C LEU A 138 -23.12 16.88 27.03
N PRO A 139 -22.71 17.56 28.11
CA PRO A 139 -21.29 17.71 28.46
C PRO A 139 -20.59 16.37 28.65
N ILE A 140 -19.34 16.28 28.17
CA ILE A 140 -18.44 15.14 28.36
C ILE A 140 -17.22 15.64 29.16
N ARG A 141 -16.64 14.77 29.98
CA ARG A 141 -15.43 15.04 30.77
C ARG A 141 -14.23 15.39 29.86
N ASN A 142 -13.54 16.48 30.20
CA ASN A 142 -12.58 17.17 29.33
C ASN A 142 -11.11 16.79 29.58
N ASP A 143 -10.70 15.65 29.02
CA ASP A 143 -9.37 15.04 29.23
C ASP A 143 -8.95 14.11 28.07
N GLY A 144 -9.53 14.30 26.88
CA GLY A 144 -9.21 13.55 25.67
C GLY A 144 -10.04 14.01 24.47
N LEU A 145 -9.63 13.58 23.28
CA LEU A 145 -10.34 13.82 22.02
C LEU A 145 -11.44 12.76 21.84
N ALA A 146 -12.67 13.20 21.63
CA ALA A 146 -13.79 12.30 21.30
C ALA A 146 -13.70 11.86 19.83
N GLY A 147 -13.47 10.57 19.61
CA GLY A 147 -13.41 9.93 18.30
C GLY A 147 -14.78 9.38 17.87
N ARG A 148 -14.78 8.14 17.34
CA ARG A 148 -15.98 7.47 16.82
C ARG A 148 -17.08 7.30 17.89
N ILE A 149 -18.33 7.34 17.45
CA ILE A 149 -19.52 7.00 18.24
C ILE A 149 -20.24 5.78 17.65
N ALA A 150 -20.73 4.90 18.52
CA ALA A 150 -21.66 3.83 18.16
C ALA A 150 -22.97 3.96 18.95
N VAL A 151 -24.10 3.77 18.28
CA VAL A 151 -25.44 3.76 18.88
C VAL A 151 -25.94 2.32 18.94
N SER A 152 -26.58 1.93 20.05
CA SER A 152 -27.07 0.56 20.22
C SER A 152 -28.29 0.27 19.33
N PRO A 153 -28.51 -0.98 18.87
CA PRO A 153 -29.64 -1.33 18.00
C PRO A 153 -31.02 -1.03 18.61
N GLU A 154 -31.13 -1.04 19.93
CA GLU A 154 -32.33 -0.67 20.68
C GLU A 154 -32.42 0.83 21.02
N GLY A 155 -31.41 1.63 20.68
CA GLY A 155 -31.42 3.09 20.81
C GLY A 155 -31.34 3.64 22.24
N THR A 156 -31.08 2.79 23.23
CA THR A 156 -31.04 3.19 24.65
C THR A 156 -29.65 3.60 25.13
N VAL A 157 -28.59 3.15 24.44
CA VAL A 157 -27.19 3.42 24.79
C VAL A 157 -26.42 3.94 23.57
N ALA A 158 -25.54 4.89 23.79
CA ALA A 158 -24.43 5.18 22.87
C ALA A 158 -23.09 4.98 23.58
N VAL A 159 -22.04 4.67 22.83
CA VAL A 159 -20.67 4.57 23.33
C VAL A 159 -19.76 5.44 22.47
N ILE A 160 -18.91 6.24 23.12
CA ILE A 160 -17.94 7.14 22.47
C ILE A 160 -16.52 6.68 22.84
N ALA A 161 -15.65 6.51 21.85
CA ALA A 161 -14.22 6.34 22.08
C ALA A 161 -13.58 7.71 22.40
N ILE A 162 -12.82 7.81 23.48
CA ILE A 162 -12.12 9.02 23.90
C ILE A 162 -10.63 8.71 24.05
N SER A 163 -9.81 9.32 23.21
CA SER A 163 -8.35 9.13 23.17
C SER A 163 -7.64 10.25 23.94
N GLY A 164 -6.78 9.90 24.88
CA GLY A 164 -6.07 10.88 25.71
C GLY A 164 -5.25 10.24 26.84
N PRO A 165 -4.70 11.04 27.77
CA PRO A 165 -3.89 10.55 28.90
C PRO A 165 -4.60 9.56 29.83
N THR A 166 -5.94 9.52 29.80
CA THR A 166 -6.74 8.40 30.32
C THR A 166 -7.76 7.98 29.26
N SER A 167 -7.30 7.19 28.28
CA SER A 167 -8.13 6.69 27.18
C SER A 167 -9.28 5.80 27.69
N ARG A 168 -10.48 6.00 27.16
CA ARG A 168 -11.71 5.35 27.66
C ARG A 168 -12.81 5.23 26.61
N ALA A 169 -13.76 4.33 26.88
CA ALA A 169 -15.08 4.35 26.29
C ALA A 169 -16.06 5.03 27.27
N ALA A 170 -16.69 6.12 26.85
CA ALA A 170 -17.77 6.76 27.61
C ALA A 170 -19.11 6.17 27.18
N LEU A 171 -19.83 5.55 28.13
CA LEU A 171 -21.17 5.00 27.92
C LEU A 171 -22.20 6.08 28.26
N ILE A 172 -23.11 6.34 27.34
CA ILE A 172 -24.18 7.34 27.46
C ILE A 172 -25.52 6.63 27.46
N ASP A 173 -26.30 6.85 28.51
CA ASP A 173 -27.71 6.51 28.56
C ASP A 173 -28.49 7.55 27.75
N LEU A 174 -29.02 7.14 26.61
CA LEU A 174 -29.80 7.99 25.71
C LEU A 174 -31.23 8.23 26.22
N THR A 175 -31.74 7.38 27.11
CA THR A 175 -33.08 7.50 27.70
C THR A 175 -33.13 8.55 28.82
N ARG A 176 -32.04 8.69 29.58
CA ARG A 176 -31.85 9.70 30.63
C ARG A 176 -31.05 10.91 30.16
N PHE A 177 -30.40 10.80 29.00
CA PHE A 177 -29.48 11.78 28.41
C PHE A 177 -28.31 12.14 29.35
N THR A 178 -27.63 11.10 29.86
CA THR A 178 -26.54 11.22 30.84
C THR A 178 -25.40 10.26 30.52
N VAL A 179 -24.15 10.67 30.77
CA VAL A 179 -23.02 9.73 30.84
C VAL A 179 -23.26 8.78 32.02
N SER A 180 -23.37 7.47 31.74
CA SER A 180 -23.69 6.44 32.73
C SER A 180 -22.46 5.74 33.30
N ALA A 181 -21.38 5.63 32.52
CA ALA A 181 -20.09 5.11 32.96
C ALA A 181 -18.93 5.60 32.06
N ASP A 182 -17.75 5.76 32.65
CA ASP A 182 -16.46 5.89 31.96
C ASP A 182 -15.71 4.55 32.12
N VAL A 183 -15.46 3.81 31.03
CA VAL A 183 -14.73 2.53 31.05
C VAL A 183 -13.32 2.73 30.49
N ALA A 184 -12.29 2.59 31.31
CA ALA A 184 -10.90 2.69 30.88
C ALA A 184 -10.56 1.62 29.82
N VAL A 185 -9.80 2.00 28.79
CA VAL A 185 -9.32 1.11 27.72
C VAL A 185 -7.84 1.40 27.43
N GLY A 186 -7.23 0.63 26.53
CA GLY A 186 -5.84 0.88 26.09
C GLY A 186 -5.66 2.22 25.38
N ASP A 187 -4.42 2.69 25.32
CA ASP A 187 -4.07 3.98 24.72
C ASP A 187 -4.42 4.07 23.23
N GLY A 188 -4.77 5.27 22.77
CA GLY A 188 -5.09 5.53 21.35
C GLY A 188 -6.49 5.12 20.93
N ALA A 189 -7.42 4.90 21.87
CA ALA A 189 -8.79 4.46 21.58
C ALA A 189 -9.60 5.50 20.76
N PHE A 190 -9.68 5.27 19.45
CA PHE A 190 -10.35 6.17 18.50
C PHE A 190 -11.61 5.57 17.85
N GLY A 191 -11.69 4.24 17.76
CA GLY A 191 -12.81 3.49 17.17
C GLY A 191 -13.67 2.78 18.21
N VAL A 192 -14.97 2.59 17.92
CA VAL A 192 -15.91 1.83 18.76
C VAL A 192 -16.99 1.19 17.88
N ALA A 193 -17.48 0.02 18.30
CA ALA A 193 -18.62 -0.67 17.70
C ALA A 193 -19.40 -1.41 18.80
N ILE A 194 -20.71 -1.56 18.61
CA ILE A 194 -21.59 -2.34 19.49
C ILE A 194 -22.00 -3.60 18.74
N ALA A 195 -21.62 -4.77 19.26
CA ALA A 195 -22.09 -6.03 18.72
C ALA A 195 -23.55 -6.29 19.16
N PRO A 196 -24.41 -6.85 18.30
CA PRO A 196 -25.70 -7.37 18.75
C PRO A 196 -25.47 -8.50 19.77
N PRO A 197 -26.41 -8.71 20.72
CA PRO A 197 -26.29 -9.82 21.67
C PRO A 197 -26.21 -11.16 20.91
N PRO A 198 -25.35 -12.10 21.35
CA PRO A 198 -25.27 -13.41 20.72
C PRO A 198 -26.63 -14.12 20.84
N PRO A 199 -27.02 -14.98 19.87
CA PRO A 199 -28.18 -15.83 20.02
C PRO A 199 -28.02 -16.68 21.29
N ALA A 200 -29.12 -16.90 22.01
CA ALA A 200 -29.10 -17.70 23.22
C ALA A 200 -28.50 -19.10 22.93
N PRO A 201 -27.62 -19.63 23.80
CA PRO A 201 -27.08 -20.97 23.61
C PRO A 201 -28.23 -21.99 23.63
N PRO A 202 -28.21 -23.02 22.76
CA PRO A 202 -29.19 -24.10 22.83
C PRO A 202 -29.07 -24.83 24.17
N ASP A 203 -30.20 -25.27 24.73
CA ASP A 203 -30.28 -25.81 26.10
C ASP A 203 -29.27 -26.94 26.36
N THR A 204 -28.22 -26.64 27.12
CA THR A 204 -27.15 -27.58 27.45
C THR A 204 -27.51 -28.47 28.64
N ASP A 205 -28.57 -29.27 28.54
CA ASP A 205 -29.02 -30.18 29.61
C ASP A 205 -29.04 -31.67 29.20
N THR A 206 -27.98 -32.14 28.54
CA THR A 206 -27.55 -33.56 28.57
C THR A 206 -26.09 -33.73 28.12
N LEU A 207 -25.11 -33.48 29.01
CA LEU A 207 -23.79 -34.15 28.99
C LEU A 207 -23.10 -34.03 30.36
N THR A 208 -23.30 -35.01 31.25
CA THR A 208 -22.40 -35.21 32.40
C THR A 208 -21.11 -35.89 31.92
N PRO A 209 -19.92 -35.30 32.14
CA PRO A 209 -18.67 -35.87 31.64
C PRO A 209 -18.23 -37.09 32.46
N THR A 210 -18.04 -38.22 31.81
CA THR A 210 -17.43 -39.41 32.43
C THR A 210 -15.89 -39.26 32.41
N PRO A 211 -15.18 -39.27 33.55
CA PRO A 211 -13.72 -39.23 33.54
C PRO A 211 -13.14 -40.57 33.05
N GLY A 212 -12.31 -40.58 32.00
CA GLY A 212 -11.65 -41.82 31.58
C GLY A 212 -10.91 -41.85 30.24
N GLN A 213 -11.17 -40.93 29.31
CA GLN A 213 -10.47 -40.87 28.01
C GLN A 213 -9.89 -39.49 27.72
N PRO A 214 -8.66 -39.40 27.16
CA PRO A 214 -8.22 -38.17 26.51
C PRO A 214 -9.10 -37.91 25.27
N PRO A 215 -9.48 -36.65 24.99
CA PRO A 215 -10.27 -36.34 23.81
C PRO A 215 -9.46 -36.64 22.55
N THR A 216 -10.00 -37.48 21.66
CA THR A 216 -9.49 -37.61 20.29
C THR A 216 -9.52 -36.24 19.61
N PRO A 217 -8.43 -35.78 18.96
CA PRO A 217 -8.43 -34.50 18.27
C PRO A 217 -9.52 -34.45 17.21
N ALA A 218 -10.34 -33.39 17.22
CA ALA A 218 -11.18 -33.07 16.08
C ALA A 218 -10.26 -32.82 14.88
N ALA A 219 -10.55 -33.44 13.73
CA ALA A 219 -9.67 -33.40 12.57
C ALA A 219 -9.47 -31.94 12.09
N GLY A 220 -8.25 -31.43 12.25
CA GLY A 220 -7.90 -30.07 11.86
C GLY A 220 -7.93 -29.88 10.34
N GLN A 221 -8.36 -28.71 9.89
CA GLN A 221 -8.27 -28.33 8.48
C GLN A 221 -6.81 -27.99 8.14
N ALA A 222 -6.36 -28.34 6.93
CA ALA A 222 -5.09 -27.82 6.42
C ALA A 222 -5.24 -26.33 6.07
N CYS A 223 -4.35 -25.50 6.59
CA CYS A 223 -4.44 -24.03 6.50
C CYS A 223 -3.05 -23.44 6.23
N VAL A 224 -3.02 -22.32 5.49
CA VAL A 224 -1.81 -21.52 5.28
C VAL A 224 -1.85 -20.36 6.28
N LEU A 225 -0.83 -20.23 7.12
CA LEU A 225 -0.67 -19.13 8.07
C LEU A 225 0.36 -18.13 7.54
N LEU A 226 0.14 -16.85 7.83
CA LEU A 226 0.93 -15.73 7.31
C LEU A 226 1.12 -14.66 8.38
N THR A 227 2.37 -14.28 8.64
CA THR A 227 2.68 -13.09 9.45
C THR A 227 2.78 -11.82 8.60
N HIS A 228 2.31 -10.68 9.13
CA HIS A 228 2.42 -9.35 8.51
C HIS A 228 2.48 -8.26 9.59
N GLY A 229 2.73 -7.00 9.21
CA GLY A 229 2.82 -5.88 10.15
C GLY A 229 3.09 -4.54 9.49
N GLN A 230 2.68 -3.44 10.13
CA GLN A 230 2.70 -2.10 9.53
C GLN A 230 3.94 -1.27 9.92
N PHE A 231 4.34 -0.33 9.06
CA PHE A 231 5.33 0.72 9.37
C PHE A 231 4.71 1.95 10.10
N ALA A 232 3.43 1.90 10.45
CA ALA A 232 2.70 3.00 11.08
C ALA A 232 2.85 3.01 12.61
N ALA A 233 2.49 4.13 13.27
CA ALA A 233 2.68 4.38 14.71
C ALA A 233 1.89 3.49 15.69
N SER A 234 1.33 2.37 15.22
CA SER A 234 0.94 1.24 16.06
C SER A 234 1.69 0.00 15.58
N ASP A 235 2.81 -0.32 16.23
CA ASP A 235 3.62 -1.52 15.98
C ASP A 235 2.81 -2.80 16.23
N ARG A 236 2.04 -3.24 15.23
CA ARG A 236 1.18 -4.43 15.26
C ARG A 236 1.77 -5.51 14.37
N VAL A 237 2.27 -6.56 15.01
CA VAL A 237 2.50 -7.86 14.36
C VAL A 237 1.16 -8.59 14.31
N SER A 238 0.75 -9.05 13.13
CA SER A 238 -0.51 -9.77 12.93
C SER A 238 -0.31 -11.15 12.31
N LEU A 239 -1.21 -12.07 12.65
CA LEU A 239 -1.30 -13.41 12.07
C LEU A 239 -2.59 -13.55 11.27
N SER A 240 -2.46 -13.86 9.98
CA SER A 240 -3.54 -14.18 9.07
C SER A 240 -3.58 -15.67 8.73
N MET A 241 -4.76 -16.16 8.39
CA MET A 241 -4.98 -17.50 7.82
C MET A 241 -5.64 -17.40 6.45
N ILE A 242 -5.11 -18.15 5.50
CA ILE A 242 -5.69 -18.38 4.18
C ILE A 242 -6.24 -19.81 4.16
N ASP A 243 -7.48 -19.96 3.70
CA ASP A 243 -8.09 -21.25 3.38
C ASP A 243 -7.58 -21.72 2.01
N PRO A 244 -6.81 -22.82 1.92
CA PRO A 244 -6.23 -23.29 0.66
C PRO A 244 -7.27 -23.90 -0.28
N THR A 245 -8.45 -24.30 0.21
CA THR A 245 -9.51 -24.87 -0.63
C THR A 245 -10.22 -23.79 -1.45
N ALA A 246 -10.33 -22.58 -0.89
CA ALA A 246 -10.97 -21.43 -1.52
C ALA A 246 -9.95 -20.38 -2.03
N ASN A 247 -8.67 -20.53 -1.69
CA ASN A 247 -7.60 -19.55 -1.88
C ASN A 247 -8.02 -18.15 -1.42
N LEU A 248 -8.54 -18.06 -0.19
CA LEU A 248 -9.08 -16.83 0.40
C LEU A 248 -8.48 -16.57 1.78
N LEU A 249 -8.12 -15.31 2.04
CA LEU A 249 -7.92 -14.81 3.39
C LEU A 249 -9.22 -15.01 4.19
N ALA A 250 -9.15 -15.67 5.34
CA ALA A 250 -10.34 -16.16 6.04
C ALA A 250 -10.48 -15.64 7.49
N ARG A 251 -9.38 -15.57 8.24
CA ARG A 251 -9.33 -14.97 9.59
C ARG A 251 -7.99 -14.25 9.81
N SER A 252 -7.99 -13.16 10.56
CA SER A 252 -6.80 -12.39 10.95
C SER A 252 -6.89 -11.97 12.40
N PHE A 253 -5.78 -12.02 13.13
CA PHE A 253 -5.70 -11.70 14.56
C PHE A 253 -4.42 -10.93 14.88
N ASP A 254 -4.50 -10.05 15.88
CA ASP A 254 -3.35 -9.31 16.38
C ASP A 254 -2.49 -10.21 17.28
N VAL A 255 -1.19 -10.32 16.99
CA VAL A 255 -0.19 -10.89 17.90
C VAL A 255 0.22 -9.83 18.92
N GLY A 256 0.23 -8.56 18.52
CA GLY A 256 0.70 -7.40 19.25
C GLY A 256 2.23 -7.30 19.32
N SER A 257 2.73 -6.09 19.48
CA SER A 257 4.01 -5.85 20.16
C SER A 257 3.82 -5.98 21.69
N SER A 258 4.93 -6.09 22.44
CA SER A 258 4.88 -6.01 23.91
C SER A 258 5.67 -4.81 24.45
N TRP A 259 5.94 -3.82 23.60
CA TRP A 259 6.85 -2.72 23.89
C TRP A 259 6.32 -1.40 23.33
N THR A 260 6.53 -0.33 24.08
CA THR A 260 5.94 1.00 23.83
C THR A 260 7.01 2.00 23.39
N ALA A 261 7.83 1.63 22.41
CA ALA A 261 8.86 2.51 21.84
C ALA A 261 8.87 2.41 20.30
N PRO A 262 9.15 3.51 19.59
CA PRO A 262 8.70 3.71 18.21
C PRO A 262 9.62 3.10 17.14
N TYR A 263 9.99 1.82 17.26
CA TYR A 263 10.91 1.16 16.33
C TYR A 263 10.67 -0.35 16.15
N ASN A 264 9.79 -0.71 15.21
CA ASN A 264 9.87 -1.93 14.40
C ASN A 264 10.05 -3.26 15.19
N ASP A 265 8.99 -3.71 15.85
CA ASP A 265 8.83 -5.16 16.12
C ASP A 265 8.51 -5.86 14.78
N TRP A 266 9.32 -6.84 14.36
CA TRP A 266 9.11 -7.57 13.10
C TRP A 266 8.89 -9.08 13.32
N PRO A 267 7.89 -9.70 12.66
CA PRO A 267 7.77 -11.15 12.65
C PRO A 267 8.88 -11.77 11.79
N ALA A 268 9.71 -12.61 12.41
CA ALA A 268 10.92 -13.17 11.80
C ALA A 268 10.85 -14.69 11.53
N GLY A 269 9.79 -15.36 12.00
CA GLY A 269 9.54 -16.77 11.74
C GLY A 269 8.24 -17.27 12.34
N ILE A 270 7.67 -18.35 11.81
CA ILE A 270 6.45 -18.98 12.32
C ILE A 270 6.44 -20.50 12.15
N ALA A 271 5.94 -21.22 13.15
CA ALA A 271 5.68 -22.66 13.09
C ALA A 271 4.34 -23.03 13.74
N ILE A 272 3.76 -24.17 13.36
CA ILE A 272 2.51 -24.72 13.93
C ILE A 272 2.83 -26.05 14.63
N SER A 273 2.18 -26.32 15.78
CA SER A 273 2.31 -27.61 16.47
C SER A 273 1.78 -28.77 15.59
N PRO A 274 2.35 -30.00 15.68
CA PRO A 274 1.89 -31.14 14.89
C PRO A 274 0.41 -31.53 15.11
N ASP A 275 -0.16 -31.17 16.26
CA ASP A 275 -1.58 -31.36 16.59
C ASP A 275 -2.49 -30.19 16.15
N GLY A 276 -1.92 -29.14 15.55
CA GLY A 276 -2.61 -27.96 15.05
C GLY A 276 -3.22 -27.04 16.11
N ARG A 277 -2.87 -27.22 17.39
CA ARG A 277 -3.45 -26.44 18.50
C ARG A 277 -2.77 -25.10 18.73
N PHE A 278 -1.49 -24.98 18.43
CA PHE A 278 -0.71 -23.78 18.71
C PHE A 278 0.06 -23.30 17.48
N ALA A 279 0.12 -21.99 17.30
CA ALA A 279 1.12 -21.34 16.44
C ALA A 279 2.16 -20.63 17.30
N TYR A 280 3.41 -20.67 16.85
CA TYR A 280 4.57 -20.08 17.51
C TYR A 280 5.17 -19.04 16.57
N VAL A 281 5.08 -17.76 16.93
CA VAL A 281 5.58 -16.63 16.14
C VAL A 281 6.81 -16.05 16.80
N VAL A 282 7.92 -15.97 16.08
CA VAL A 282 9.10 -15.21 16.51
C VAL A 282 8.87 -13.74 16.18
N VAL A 283 8.88 -12.91 17.22
CA VAL A 283 8.89 -11.44 17.11
C VAL A 283 10.28 -10.97 17.55
N ASP A 284 11.06 -10.41 16.62
CA ASP A 284 12.34 -9.78 16.94
C ASP A 284 12.16 -8.26 17.07
N SER A 285 12.81 -7.68 18.08
CA SER A 285 12.64 -6.27 18.45
C SER A 285 13.86 -5.44 18.06
N VAL A 286 13.69 -4.51 17.12
CA VAL A 286 14.74 -3.57 16.74
C VAL A 286 15.06 -2.62 17.91
N GLY A 287 16.31 -2.17 18.02
CA GLY A 287 16.74 -1.21 19.04
C GLY A 287 17.28 -1.82 20.34
N GLY A 288 17.34 -3.15 20.47
CA GLY A 288 18.02 -3.82 21.60
C GLY A 288 17.12 -4.18 22.77
N ALA A 289 15.83 -4.43 22.54
CA ALA A 289 15.01 -5.29 23.39
C ALA A 289 15.20 -6.76 22.98
N ALA A 290 14.98 -7.72 23.90
CA ALA A 290 15.12 -9.14 23.59
C ALA A 290 13.86 -9.65 22.88
N GLY A 291 14.06 -10.27 21.71
CA GLY A 291 13.00 -10.92 20.94
C GLY A 291 12.29 -12.03 21.71
N GLN A 292 11.11 -12.40 21.22
CA GLN A 292 10.15 -13.26 21.90
C GLN A 292 9.59 -14.34 20.97
N LEU A 293 9.29 -15.50 21.53
CA LEU A 293 8.38 -16.47 20.95
C LEU A 293 6.98 -16.23 21.54
N ALA A 294 6.07 -15.69 20.73
CA ALA A 294 4.66 -15.59 21.08
C ALA A 294 3.96 -16.93 20.80
N VAL A 295 3.21 -17.44 21.78
CA VAL A 295 2.42 -18.68 21.68
C VAL A 295 0.97 -18.31 21.49
N LEU A 296 0.37 -18.69 20.36
CA LEU A 296 -1.04 -18.47 20.05
C LEU A 296 -1.81 -19.78 20.13
N ASP A 297 -2.89 -19.82 20.89
CA ASP A 297 -3.88 -20.90 20.83
C ASP A 297 -4.79 -20.67 19.62
N MET A 298 -4.85 -21.66 18.72
CA MET A 298 -5.52 -21.51 17.43
C MET A 298 -7.05 -21.56 17.52
N ALA A 299 -7.59 -22.30 18.48
CA ALA A 299 -9.03 -22.46 18.68
C ALA A 299 -9.68 -21.19 19.23
N THR A 300 -9.04 -20.55 20.20
CA THR A 300 -9.46 -19.25 20.78
C THR A 300 -8.91 -18.04 20.04
N SER A 301 -7.89 -18.25 19.18
CA SER A 301 -7.26 -17.24 18.34
C SER A 301 -6.66 -16.08 19.16
N ARG A 302 -5.92 -16.42 20.22
CA ARG A 302 -5.32 -15.48 21.19
C ARG A 302 -3.89 -15.87 21.53
N VAL A 303 -3.03 -14.88 21.77
CA VAL A 303 -1.74 -15.08 22.42
C VAL A 303 -1.98 -15.55 23.86
N THR A 304 -1.56 -16.77 24.18
CA THR A 304 -1.67 -17.37 25.52
C THR A 304 -0.39 -17.20 26.34
N ASP A 305 0.76 -16.99 25.70
CA ASP A 305 2.05 -16.89 26.37
C ASP A 305 3.09 -16.13 25.52
N ARG A 306 4.13 -15.60 26.18
CA ARG A 306 5.29 -14.96 25.53
C ARG A 306 6.57 -15.38 26.24
N ILE A 307 7.48 -16.01 25.48
CA ILE A 307 8.74 -16.54 25.98
C ILE A 307 9.88 -15.68 25.44
N ALA A 308 10.61 -14.97 26.32
CA ALA A 308 11.78 -14.19 25.92
C ALA A 308 12.94 -15.12 25.51
N ILE A 309 13.51 -14.92 24.32
CA ILE A 309 14.47 -15.84 23.68
C ILE A 309 15.86 -15.25 23.46
N GLY A 310 15.98 -13.93 23.26
CA GLY A 310 17.26 -13.25 23.05
C GLY A 310 17.24 -12.29 21.86
N TYR A 311 18.40 -11.71 21.53
CA TYR A 311 18.53 -10.70 20.47
C TYR A 311 18.72 -11.33 19.08
N ARG A 312 18.18 -10.68 18.04
CA ARG A 312 18.24 -11.12 16.64
C ARG A 312 17.71 -12.53 16.46
N ALA A 313 16.51 -12.78 16.99
CA ALA A 313 15.78 -14.00 16.71
C ALA A 313 15.30 -14.02 15.25
N ASN A 314 15.25 -15.19 14.63
CA ASN A 314 14.90 -15.31 13.21
C ASN A 314 13.84 -16.42 12.99
N GLY A 315 14.12 -17.43 12.16
CA GLY A 315 13.21 -18.57 11.98
C GLY A 315 12.91 -19.38 13.26
N VAL A 316 11.95 -20.32 13.17
CA VAL A 316 11.66 -21.29 14.23
C VAL A 316 11.30 -22.64 13.61
N VAL A 317 11.81 -23.73 14.19
CA VAL A 317 11.38 -25.11 13.87
C VAL A 317 11.02 -25.87 15.15
N LEU A 318 10.11 -26.82 15.04
CA LEU A 318 9.70 -27.69 16.15
C LEU A 318 10.33 -29.08 16.03
N SER A 319 10.49 -29.78 17.16
CA SER A 319 10.68 -31.23 17.16
C SER A 319 9.43 -31.95 16.62
N PRO A 320 9.55 -33.16 16.03
CA PRO A 320 8.42 -33.88 15.44
C PRO A 320 7.28 -34.22 16.41
N ASP A 321 7.56 -34.24 17.72
CA ASP A 321 6.58 -34.42 18.80
C ASP A 321 5.91 -33.11 19.25
N GLY A 322 6.31 -31.96 18.73
CA GLY A 322 5.85 -30.63 19.11
C GLY A 322 6.30 -30.16 20.50
N ALA A 323 7.15 -30.91 21.22
CA ALA A 323 7.49 -30.62 22.61
C ALA A 323 8.60 -29.56 22.79
N THR A 324 9.41 -29.32 21.75
CA THR A 324 10.56 -28.39 21.76
C THR A 324 10.55 -27.50 20.53
N ALA A 325 10.66 -26.19 20.71
CA ALA A 325 11.00 -25.25 19.64
C ALA A 325 12.51 -24.98 19.62
N TYR A 326 13.07 -24.77 18.43
CA TYR A 326 14.46 -24.37 18.21
C TYR A 326 14.49 -23.06 17.43
N VAL A 327 15.15 -22.05 17.99
CA VAL A 327 15.20 -20.69 17.42
C VAL A 327 16.65 -20.21 17.31
N PRO A 328 17.19 -19.92 16.11
CA PRO A 328 18.44 -19.18 15.94
C PRO A 328 18.34 -17.77 16.56
N HIS A 329 19.41 -17.35 17.21
CA HIS A 329 19.59 -16.02 17.81
C HIS A 329 21.07 -15.61 17.76
N ALA A 330 21.41 -14.38 18.14
CA ALA A 330 22.77 -13.83 18.07
C ALA A 330 23.86 -14.61 18.84
N GLY A 331 23.51 -15.60 19.67
CA GLY A 331 24.46 -16.46 20.39
C GLY A 331 24.48 -17.93 19.99
N GLY A 332 23.72 -18.34 18.97
CA GLY A 332 23.59 -19.74 18.55
C GLY A 332 22.12 -20.13 18.29
N VAL A 333 21.70 -21.29 18.79
CA VAL A 333 20.29 -21.73 18.78
C VAL A 333 19.81 -21.92 20.21
N VAL A 334 18.63 -21.41 20.55
CA VAL A 334 17.96 -21.73 21.82
C VAL A 334 16.95 -22.85 21.60
N ALA A 335 17.09 -23.93 22.36
CA ALA A 335 16.11 -25.00 22.48
C ALA A 335 15.15 -24.67 23.65
N ILE A 336 13.87 -24.57 23.34
CA ILE A 336 12.80 -24.10 24.24
C ILE A 336 11.85 -25.27 24.45
N ASN A 337 11.82 -25.87 25.65
CA ASN A 337 10.80 -26.87 25.95
C ASN A 337 9.44 -26.16 26.17
N LEU A 338 8.46 -26.44 25.32
CA LEU A 338 7.24 -25.64 25.21
C LEU A 338 6.24 -25.88 26.36
N VAL A 339 6.38 -26.99 27.10
CA VAL A 339 5.56 -27.30 28.28
C VAL A 339 6.13 -26.65 29.55
N THR A 340 7.44 -26.79 29.78
CA THR A 340 8.10 -26.27 31.00
C THR A 340 8.64 -24.85 30.85
N LYS A 341 8.56 -24.27 29.65
CA LYS A 341 9.15 -22.98 29.25
C LYS A 341 10.66 -22.88 29.54
N ARG A 342 11.36 -24.02 29.61
CA ARG A 342 12.79 -24.07 29.95
C ARG A 342 13.66 -23.91 28.71
N LEU A 343 14.49 -22.88 28.70
CA LEU A 343 15.44 -22.57 27.64
C LEU A 343 16.78 -23.28 27.87
N ILE A 344 17.43 -23.68 26.79
CA ILE A 344 18.81 -24.20 26.76
C ILE A 344 19.49 -23.61 25.51
N SER A 345 20.50 -22.75 25.69
CA SER A 345 21.29 -22.24 24.57
C SER A 345 22.31 -23.28 24.10
N ILE A 346 22.38 -23.48 22.78
CA ILE A 346 23.36 -24.28 22.06
C ILE A 346 24.27 -23.27 21.35
N PRO A 347 25.50 -23.02 21.84
CA PRO A 347 26.37 -21.98 21.29
C PRO A 347 26.89 -22.38 19.90
N ILE A 348 26.89 -21.41 18.98
CA ILE A 348 27.42 -21.54 17.61
C ILE A 348 28.21 -20.27 17.30
N ALA A 349 29.27 -20.37 16.50
CA ALA A 349 30.06 -19.21 16.08
C ALA A 349 29.42 -18.50 14.87
N GLY A 350 29.66 -17.18 14.75
CA GLY A 350 29.10 -16.33 13.68
C GLY A 350 27.69 -15.85 14.00
N SER A 351 26.92 -15.51 12.97
CA SER A 351 25.53 -15.02 13.10
C SER A 351 24.53 -16.01 12.46
N PRO A 352 23.89 -16.89 13.24
CA PRO A 352 22.81 -17.75 12.76
C PRO A 352 21.71 -16.96 12.02
N ARG A 353 21.26 -17.46 10.86
CA ARG A 353 20.21 -16.85 10.03
C ARG A 353 18.99 -17.76 9.91
N ALA A 354 19.09 -18.85 9.16
CA ALA A 354 18.02 -19.82 8.96
C ALA A 354 18.30 -21.12 9.71
N ILE A 355 17.23 -21.89 9.96
CA ILE A 355 17.29 -23.21 10.61
C ILE A 355 16.36 -24.18 9.88
N ALA A 356 16.83 -25.41 9.64
CA ALA A 356 16.05 -26.53 9.13
C ALA A 356 16.25 -27.75 10.03
N ALA A 357 15.24 -28.61 10.14
CA ALA A 357 15.31 -29.87 10.89
C ALA A 357 15.26 -31.07 9.92
N THR A 358 15.89 -32.19 10.30
CA THR A 358 15.59 -33.48 9.66
C THR A 358 14.17 -33.94 10.00
N PRO A 359 13.48 -34.71 9.12
CA PRO A 359 12.12 -35.18 9.39
C PRO A 359 11.98 -36.05 10.65
N ASP A 360 13.05 -36.73 11.06
CA ASP A 360 13.14 -37.50 12.31
C ASP A 360 13.53 -36.68 13.55
N GLY A 361 13.80 -35.38 13.39
CA GLY A 361 14.17 -34.46 14.46
C GLY A 361 15.55 -34.69 15.09
N ARG A 362 16.39 -35.58 14.54
CA ARG A 362 17.72 -35.90 15.12
C ARG A 362 18.76 -34.82 14.89
N PHE A 363 18.69 -34.12 13.75
CA PHE A 363 19.64 -33.07 13.40
C PHE A 363 18.96 -31.76 13.03
N LEU A 364 19.58 -30.65 13.43
CA LEU A 364 19.25 -29.30 12.97
C LEU A 364 20.42 -28.79 12.13
N TYR A 365 20.10 -28.19 10.98
CA TYR A 365 21.05 -27.51 10.11
C TYR A 365 20.81 -26.00 10.25
N VAL A 366 21.87 -25.23 10.50
CA VAL A 366 21.79 -23.79 10.81
C VAL A 366 22.74 -23.04 9.89
N SER A 367 22.21 -22.13 9.07
CA SER A 367 23.04 -21.28 8.20
C SER A 367 23.64 -20.14 9.01
N ILE A 368 24.93 -19.87 8.79
CA ILE A 368 25.68 -18.84 9.50
C ILE A 368 25.97 -17.70 8.51
N ALA A 369 25.26 -16.59 8.65
CA ALA A 369 25.46 -15.39 7.84
C ALA A 369 26.89 -14.86 7.97
N GLU A 370 27.33 -14.10 6.97
CA GLU A 370 28.71 -13.58 6.83
C GLU A 370 29.79 -14.68 6.75
N SER A 371 29.40 -15.93 6.53
CA SER A 371 30.31 -17.08 6.42
C SER A 371 29.85 -18.10 5.38
N ARG A 372 30.72 -19.09 5.10
CA ARG A 372 30.43 -20.29 4.30
C ARG A 372 29.90 -21.47 5.12
N ALA A 373 29.52 -21.27 6.37
CA ALA A 373 29.23 -22.37 7.29
C ALA A 373 27.74 -22.70 7.39
N VAL A 374 27.43 -24.00 7.32
CA VAL A 374 26.19 -24.58 7.87
C VAL A 374 26.58 -25.47 9.04
N SER A 375 26.13 -25.13 10.25
CA SER A 375 26.38 -25.94 11.46
C SER A 375 25.32 -27.02 11.63
N VAL A 376 25.75 -28.25 11.89
CA VAL A 376 24.88 -29.41 12.11
C VAL A 376 24.86 -29.73 13.60
N ILE A 377 23.67 -29.72 14.21
CA ILE A 377 23.47 -29.90 15.65
C ILE A 377 22.74 -31.22 15.89
N ASP A 378 23.31 -32.10 16.72
CA ASP A 378 22.61 -33.27 17.23
C ASP A 378 21.65 -32.84 18.35
N THR A 379 20.35 -33.11 18.20
CA THR A 379 19.31 -32.62 19.12
C THR A 379 19.29 -33.36 20.45
N SER A 380 19.81 -34.59 20.50
CA SER A 380 19.84 -35.43 21.69
C SER A 380 20.93 -35.00 22.68
N THR A 381 22.11 -34.68 22.16
CA THR A 381 23.28 -34.18 22.90
C THR A 381 23.26 -32.66 23.06
N ARG A 382 22.47 -31.96 22.22
CA ARG A 382 22.39 -30.48 22.13
C ARG A 382 23.75 -29.83 21.87
N ARG A 383 24.48 -30.36 20.89
CA ARG A 383 25.82 -29.89 20.49
C ARG A 383 25.97 -29.86 18.98
N VAL A 384 26.82 -28.95 18.49
CA VAL A 384 27.31 -28.99 17.11
C VAL A 384 28.08 -30.31 16.93
N ALA A 385 27.62 -31.15 16.02
CA ALA A 385 28.22 -32.43 15.65
C ALA A 385 29.26 -32.26 14.54
N THR A 386 28.99 -31.38 13.57
CA THR A 386 29.94 -30.96 12.53
C THR A 386 29.55 -29.59 11.96
N THR A 387 30.41 -29.02 11.13
CA THR A 387 30.15 -27.81 10.33
C THR A 387 30.53 -28.08 8.88
N ILE A 388 29.63 -27.77 7.97
CA ILE A 388 29.78 -27.96 6.52
C ILE A 388 30.24 -26.63 5.92
N ASP A 389 31.29 -26.67 5.10
CA ASP A 389 31.67 -25.56 4.21
C ASP A 389 30.88 -25.70 2.90
N VAL A 390 30.10 -24.68 2.54
CA VAL A 390 29.13 -24.76 1.44
C VAL A 390 29.54 -24.08 0.12
N GLY A 391 30.74 -23.49 -0.01
CA GLY A 391 31.21 -23.05 -1.34
C GLY A 391 32.37 -22.08 -1.41
N GLU A 392 32.86 -21.79 -2.63
CA GLU A 392 34.11 -21.04 -2.85
C GLU A 392 33.99 -19.50 -2.70
N THR A 393 32.81 -18.91 -2.60
CA THR A 393 32.61 -17.44 -2.54
C THR A 393 32.60 -16.88 -1.10
N GLN A 394 33.00 -15.61 -0.90
CA GLN A 394 33.43 -15.16 0.43
C GLN A 394 32.36 -14.89 1.50
N LEU A 395 31.05 -14.73 1.19
CA LEU A 395 30.04 -14.35 2.19
C LEU A 395 28.68 -15.04 1.99
N GLY A 396 28.16 -15.66 3.05
CA GLY A 396 26.74 -15.74 3.34
C GLY A 396 26.00 -16.98 2.83
N ALA A 397 25.91 -18.00 3.68
CA ALA A 397 24.81 -18.96 3.65
C ALA A 397 23.49 -18.27 4.05
N GLY A 398 22.46 -18.40 3.20
CA GLY A 398 21.16 -17.72 3.29
C GLY A 398 20.09 -18.56 3.97
N SER A 399 19.04 -18.91 3.20
CA SER A 399 17.95 -19.77 3.63
C SER A 399 18.26 -21.25 3.42
N LEU A 400 17.48 -22.12 4.06
CA LEU A 400 17.67 -23.57 4.13
C LEU A 400 16.34 -24.31 3.88
N ALA A 401 16.35 -25.30 2.99
CA ALA A 401 15.22 -26.22 2.82
C ALA A 401 15.68 -27.68 2.82
N MET A 402 15.07 -28.49 3.70
CA MET A 402 15.28 -29.92 3.79
C MET A 402 14.30 -30.67 2.88
N THR A 403 14.77 -31.73 2.21
CA THR A 403 13.90 -32.64 1.44
C THR A 403 13.00 -33.49 2.35
N PRO A 404 11.80 -33.95 1.90
CA PRO A 404 10.86 -34.69 2.75
C PRO A 404 11.38 -36.04 3.25
N ASP A 405 12.35 -36.64 2.57
CA ASP A 405 13.06 -37.86 2.97
C ASP A 405 14.27 -37.59 3.90
N GLY A 406 14.64 -36.32 4.07
CA GLY A 406 15.77 -35.87 4.88
C GLY A 406 17.14 -36.10 4.25
N GLN A 407 17.25 -36.51 2.98
CA GLN A 407 18.52 -36.93 2.36
C GLN A 407 19.33 -35.76 1.76
N SER A 408 18.67 -34.68 1.38
CA SER A 408 19.29 -33.49 0.78
C SER A 408 18.83 -32.18 1.42
N LEU A 409 19.78 -31.27 1.63
CA LEU A 409 19.57 -29.91 2.10
C LEU A 409 19.96 -28.91 1.00
N TYR A 410 19.04 -28.02 0.66
CA TYR A 410 19.26 -26.91 -0.28
C TYR A 410 19.61 -25.63 0.50
N VAL A 411 20.68 -24.94 0.09
CA VAL A 411 21.26 -23.77 0.77
C VAL A 411 21.43 -22.63 -0.23
N THR A 412 20.77 -21.48 -0.04
CA THR A 412 21.00 -20.32 -0.92
C THR A 412 22.31 -19.61 -0.56
N LEU A 413 23.11 -19.25 -1.57
CA LEU A 413 24.47 -18.69 -1.40
C LEU A 413 24.68 -17.39 -2.17
N ALA A 414 25.44 -16.47 -1.57
CA ALA A 414 25.85 -15.21 -2.20
C ALA A 414 27.34 -15.20 -2.62
N PRO A 415 27.69 -14.42 -3.67
CA PRO A 415 29.06 -14.11 -4.02
C PRO A 415 29.59 -13.04 -3.06
N GLY A 416 30.71 -13.31 -2.39
CA GLY A 416 31.22 -12.48 -1.29
C GLY A 416 31.92 -11.17 -1.70
N ASP A 417 31.69 -10.72 -2.93
CA ASP A 417 32.45 -9.66 -3.57
C ASP A 417 31.62 -8.35 -3.66
N ASN A 418 30.34 -8.40 -3.29
CA ASN A 418 29.40 -7.28 -3.32
C ASN A 418 28.74 -7.06 -1.94
N PRO A 419 28.80 -5.84 -1.35
CA PRO A 419 28.10 -5.54 -0.09
C PRO A 419 26.56 -5.68 -0.14
N ASP A 420 25.95 -5.75 -1.32
CA ASP A 420 24.49 -5.87 -1.46
C ASP A 420 23.91 -7.28 -1.17
N TYR A 421 24.74 -8.32 -0.94
CA TYR A 421 24.32 -9.72 -0.68
C TYR A 421 23.60 -10.45 -1.85
N TYR A 422 24.14 -10.38 -3.05
CA TYR A 422 23.49 -10.83 -4.30
C TYR A 422 23.46 -12.38 -4.49
N PHE A 423 22.65 -13.12 -3.71
CA PHE A 423 22.40 -14.55 -3.86
C PHE A 423 22.20 -14.99 -5.32
N ASN A 424 23.07 -15.89 -5.81
CA ASN A 424 23.09 -16.28 -7.23
C ASN A 424 23.26 -17.80 -7.45
N THR A 425 23.45 -18.57 -6.39
CA THR A 425 23.68 -20.02 -6.44
C THR A 425 22.95 -20.73 -5.29
N VAL A 426 22.69 -22.02 -5.48
CA VAL A 426 22.12 -22.90 -4.45
C VAL A 426 22.98 -24.15 -4.33
N ALA A 427 23.62 -24.34 -3.17
CA ALA A 427 24.32 -25.60 -2.89
C ALA A 427 23.33 -26.69 -2.48
N VAL A 428 23.59 -27.90 -2.96
CA VAL A 428 22.89 -29.13 -2.60
C VAL A 428 23.84 -29.96 -1.74
N VAL A 429 23.42 -30.25 -0.51
CA VAL A 429 24.21 -30.96 0.49
C VAL A 429 23.55 -32.31 0.79
N ASP A 430 24.30 -33.41 0.62
CA ASP A 430 23.86 -34.72 1.10
C ASP A 430 24.02 -34.78 2.63
N THR A 431 22.95 -35.16 3.33
CA THR A 431 22.88 -35.13 4.81
C THR A 431 23.51 -36.38 5.45
N ASN A 432 23.67 -37.47 4.69
CA ASN A 432 24.26 -38.72 5.15
C ASN A 432 25.78 -38.57 5.35
N THR A 433 26.43 -37.87 4.44
CA THR A 433 27.86 -37.57 4.39
C THR A 433 28.20 -36.17 4.92
N ASN A 434 27.22 -35.26 4.94
CA ASN A 434 27.38 -33.84 5.28
C ASN A 434 28.36 -33.12 4.33
N MET A 435 28.24 -33.40 3.02
CA MET A 435 29.07 -32.83 1.96
C MET A 435 28.21 -32.14 0.89
N VAL A 436 28.73 -31.06 0.31
CA VAL A 436 28.17 -30.48 -0.92
C VAL A 436 28.36 -31.48 -2.06
N ILE A 437 27.27 -31.84 -2.73
CA ILE A 437 27.28 -32.75 -3.89
C ILE A 437 27.11 -32.00 -5.23
N ASN A 438 26.53 -30.78 -5.21
CA ASN A 438 26.31 -29.94 -6.38
C ASN A 438 26.12 -28.48 -5.96
N THR A 439 26.38 -27.52 -6.86
CA THR A 439 26.06 -26.10 -6.68
C THR A 439 25.41 -25.57 -7.95
N VAL A 440 24.11 -25.30 -7.88
CA VAL A 440 23.27 -24.91 -9.02
C VAL A 440 23.30 -23.40 -9.18
N ALA A 441 23.64 -22.91 -10.37
CA ALA A 441 23.60 -21.48 -10.69
C ALA A 441 22.17 -21.03 -11.03
N MET A 442 21.73 -19.89 -10.50
CA MET A 442 20.44 -19.29 -10.81
C MET A 442 20.56 -18.40 -12.06
N PRO A 443 19.53 -18.31 -12.95
CA PRO A 443 19.61 -17.50 -14.16
C PRO A 443 19.63 -15.99 -13.88
N ILE A 444 19.07 -15.61 -12.72
CA ILE A 444 19.02 -14.26 -12.15
C ILE A 444 19.36 -14.43 -10.67
N GLY A 445 20.17 -13.54 -10.11
CA GLY A 445 20.45 -13.48 -8.67
C GLY A 445 19.73 -12.31 -7.98
N GLY A 446 19.65 -12.32 -6.64
CA GLY A 446 18.87 -11.35 -5.87
C GLY A 446 19.45 -11.13 -4.47
N ASN A 447 19.07 -10.02 -3.82
CA ASN A 447 19.62 -9.62 -2.52
C ASN A 447 18.86 -10.24 -1.33
N ASP A 448 17.77 -10.96 -1.59
CA ASP A 448 17.17 -11.89 -0.64
C ASP A 448 16.70 -13.16 -1.37
N ALA A 449 16.85 -14.31 -0.71
CA ALA A 449 16.63 -15.63 -1.30
C ALA A 449 16.16 -16.67 -0.27
N GLY A 450 14.84 -16.72 -0.05
CA GLY A 450 14.16 -17.86 0.54
C GLY A 450 14.21 -19.08 -0.39
N VAL A 451 14.16 -20.29 0.19
CA VAL A 451 14.02 -21.55 -0.56
C VAL A 451 13.08 -22.48 0.17
N SER A 452 12.28 -23.24 -0.57
CA SER A 452 11.32 -24.20 -0.03
C SER A 452 11.21 -25.42 -0.95
N VAL A 453 10.96 -26.59 -0.39
CA VAL A 453 10.88 -27.86 -1.14
C VAL A 453 9.45 -28.40 -1.12
N SER A 454 8.98 -28.91 -2.27
CA SER A 454 7.65 -29.49 -2.40
C SER A 454 7.47 -30.76 -1.54
N PRO A 455 6.27 -31.03 -0.98
CA PRO A 455 6.04 -32.18 -0.10
C PRO A 455 6.24 -33.56 -0.77
N ASP A 456 6.21 -33.61 -2.10
CA ASP A 456 6.50 -34.79 -2.91
C ASP A 456 7.99 -34.95 -3.28
N GLY A 457 8.85 -34.01 -2.87
CA GLY A 457 10.29 -34.02 -3.10
C GLY A 457 10.72 -33.78 -4.55
N ARG A 458 9.82 -33.31 -5.43
CA ARG A 458 10.12 -33.12 -6.86
C ARG A 458 10.75 -31.78 -7.21
N PHE A 459 10.32 -30.70 -6.55
CA PHE A 459 10.73 -29.34 -6.89
C PHE A 459 11.21 -28.55 -5.67
N ALA A 460 12.21 -27.69 -5.88
CA ALA A 460 12.56 -26.62 -4.96
C ALA A 460 12.21 -25.27 -5.59
N TYR A 461 11.47 -24.44 -4.88
CA TYR A 461 11.15 -23.06 -5.28
C TYR A 461 12.09 -22.12 -4.54
N VAL A 462 12.88 -21.34 -5.30
CA VAL A 462 13.85 -20.39 -4.79
C VAL A 462 13.39 -18.98 -5.13
N LEU A 463 13.34 -18.09 -4.13
CA LEU A 463 12.98 -16.70 -4.32
C LEU A 463 14.18 -15.90 -4.78
N VAL A 464 13.96 -14.97 -5.71
CA VAL A 464 14.97 -14.04 -6.20
C VAL A 464 14.37 -12.64 -6.21
N SER A 465 14.75 -11.85 -5.19
CA SER A 465 14.27 -10.48 -4.95
C SER A 465 15.43 -9.49 -5.00
N HIS A 466 15.35 -8.43 -5.81
CA HIS A 466 16.33 -7.35 -5.79
C HIS A 466 15.99 -6.30 -4.71
N ARG A 467 16.98 -5.84 -3.93
CA ARG A 467 16.77 -4.87 -2.83
C ARG A 467 17.95 -3.92 -2.70
N ARG A 468 17.75 -2.60 -2.80
CA ARG A 468 18.81 -1.61 -2.57
C ARG A 468 18.86 -1.23 -1.09
N TRP A 469 20.05 -1.22 -0.49
CA TRP A 469 20.22 -1.00 0.97
C TRP A 469 19.86 0.42 1.44
N VAL A 470 19.75 1.40 0.54
CA VAL A 470 19.17 2.72 0.81
C VAL A 470 17.75 2.74 0.23
N CYS A 471 16.76 2.56 1.09
CA CYS A 471 15.34 2.48 0.71
C CYS A 471 14.66 3.85 0.71
N GLU A 472 14.74 4.57 -0.42
CA GLU A 472 13.71 5.54 -0.81
C GLU A 472 12.56 4.83 -1.55
N PRO A 473 11.36 5.45 -1.70
CA PRO A 473 10.11 4.72 -2.03
C PRO A 473 10.12 3.89 -3.31
N GLU A 474 10.99 4.21 -4.26
CA GLU A 474 11.10 3.54 -5.57
C GLU A 474 11.63 2.09 -5.49
N CYS A 475 12.23 1.68 -4.36
CA CYS A 475 12.89 0.37 -4.23
C CYS A 475 11.95 -0.84 -4.33
N PHE A 476 10.64 -0.64 -4.21
CA PHE A 476 9.62 -1.69 -4.27
C PHE A 476 9.22 -2.09 -5.70
N ALA A 477 9.64 -1.35 -6.72
CA ALA A 477 9.23 -1.55 -8.12
C ALA A 477 10.17 -2.44 -8.96
N LEU A 478 11.17 -3.08 -8.34
CA LEU A 478 12.05 -4.02 -9.04
C LEU A 478 11.35 -5.38 -9.24
N PRO A 479 11.51 -6.02 -10.43
CA PRO A 479 10.91 -7.32 -10.68
C PRO A 479 11.49 -8.37 -9.74
N ALA A 480 10.67 -9.33 -9.34
CA ALA A 480 11.12 -10.50 -8.61
C ALA A 480 10.73 -11.78 -9.36
N THR A 481 11.39 -12.89 -9.04
CA THR A 481 11.11 -14.17 -9.68
C THR A 481 11.16 -15.32 -8.69
N VAL A 482 10.41 -16.38 -8.99
CA VAL A 482 10.58 -17.69 -8.38
C VAL A 482 11.32 -18.57 -9.38
N VAL A 483 12.51 -19.02 -9.02
CA VAL A 483 13.30 -19.98 -9.80
C VAL A 483 12.89 -21.39 -9.35
N VAL A 484 12.48 -22.22 -10.30
CA VAL A 484 12.11 -23.62 -10.05
C VAL A 484 13.31 -24.51 -10.34
N LEU A 485 13.76 -25.24 -9.33
CA LEU A 485 14.69 -26.36 -9.46
C LEU A 485 13.90 -27.68 -9.50
N ASP A 486 14.25 -28.56 -10.43
CA ASP A 486 13.94 -29.99 -10.31
C ASP A 486 14.99 -30.67 -9.40
N ILE A 487 14.53 -31.42 -8.41
CA ILE A 487 15.37 -32.02 -7.36
C ILE A 487 16.10 -33.27 -7.85
N ALA A 488 15.53 -34.02 -8.80
CA ALA A 488 16.13 -35.22 -9.35
C ALA A 488 17.18 -34.89 -10.42
N ALA A 489 16.96 -33.83 -11.20
CA ALA A 489 17.93 -33.29 -12.15
C ALA A 489 18.94 -32.33 -11.51
N GLN A 490 18.64 -31.81 -10.31
CA GLN A 490 19.39 -30.75 -9.62
C GLN A 490 19.71 -29.55 -10.53
N ALA A 491 18.69 -29.10 -11.26
CA ALA A 491 18.82 -28.09 -12.30
C ALA A 491 17.61 -27.16 -12.35
N VAL A 492 17.82 -25.93 -12.80
CA VAL A 492 16.75 -24.96 -13.05
C VAL A 492 15.90 -25.42 -14.25
N THR A 493 14.60 -25.54 -14.06
CA THR A 493 13.64 -25.99 -15.09
C THR A 493 12.66 -24.91 -15.53
N ALA A 494 12.34 -23.95 -14.66
CA ALA A 494 11.47 -22.82 -14.98
C ALA A 494 11.83 -21.56 -14.16
N THR A 495 11.38 -20.40 -14.63
CA THR A 495 11.34 -19.15 -13.86
C THR A 495 9.95 -18.53 -13.97
N ILE A 496 9.42 -18.08 -12.84
CA ILE A 496 8.07 -17.53 -12.72
C ILE A 496 8.22 -16.04 -12.36
N PRO A 497 7.82 -15.10 -13.23
CA PRO A 497 7.85 -13.68 -12.91
C PRO A 497 6.73 -13.33 -11.93
N ILE A 498 7.06 -12.61 -10.86
CA ILE A 498 6.12 -12.22 -9.80
C ILE A 498 6.35 -10.74 -9.43
N GLY A 499 5.31 -10.14 -8.83
CA GLY A 499 5.32 -8.80 -8.24
C GLY A 499 6.41 -8.55 -7.19
N GLY A 500 6.51 -7.29 -6.76
CA GLY A 500 7.69 -6.74 -6.09
C GLY A 500 8.05 -7.40 -4.74
N PHE A 501 9.36 -7.56 -4.53
CA PHE A 501 10.01 -7.96 -3.25
C PHE A 501 9.35 -9.15 -2.53
N LEU A 502 9.70 -10.36 -2.95
CA LEU A 502 9.24 -11.61 -2.33
C LEU A 502 9.95 -11.86 -0.99
N ALA A 503 9.23 -12.36 0.02
CA ALA A 503 9.78 -12.64 1.35
C ALA A 503 9.86 -14.14 1.69
N ASP A 504 8.82 -14.93 1.44
CA ASP A 504 8.76 -16.36 1.81
C ASP A 504 7.88 -17.19 0.85
N VAL A 505 8.07 -18.51 0.82
CA VAL A 505 7.35 -19.47 -0.02
C VAL A 505 7.08 -20.80 0.67
N VAL A 506 5.82 -21.24 0.63
CA VAL A 506 5.41 -22.56 1.15
C VAL A 506 4.44 -23.26 0.20
N PHE A 507 4.52 -24.58 0.15
CA PHE A 507 3.60 -25.41 -0.59
C PHE A 507 2.37 -25.78 0.24
N ASP A 508 1.22 -25.96 -0.41
CA ASP A 508 0.08 -26.66 0.19
C ASP A 508 0.46 -28.10 0.57
N ARG A 509 -0.29 -28.73 1.48
CA ARG A 509 0.03 -30.07 2.00
C ARG A 509 0.11 -31.16 0.91
N GLY A 510 -0.56 -30.97 -0.23
CA GLY A 510 -0.50 -31.87 -1.38
C GLY A 510 0.56 -31.52 -2.44
N GLY A 511 1.24 -30.38 -2.34
CA GLY A 511 2.27 -29.95 -3.31
C GLY A 511 1.74 -29.48 -4.68
N ASN A 512 0.43 -29.24 -4.81
CA ASN A 512 -0.23 -28.78 -6.04
C ASN A 512 -0.16 -27.25 -6.21
N VAL A 513 0.00 -26.53 -5.10
CA VAL A 513 -0.01 -25.07 -5.04
C VAL A 513 1.14 -24.57 -4.17
N ALA A 514 1.82 -23.50 -4.60
CA ALA A 514 2.75 -22.75 -3.76
C ALA A 514 2.22 -21.33 -3.49
N TYR A 515 2.33 -20.90 -2.23
CA TYR A 515 1.99 -19.56 -1.77
C TYR A 515 3.29 -18.77 -1.60
N VAL A 516 3.35 -17.55 -2.14
CA VAL A 516 4.53 -16.67 -2.08
C VAL A 516 4.12 -15.28 -1.63
N THR A 517 4.78 -14.72 -0.62
CA THR A 517 4.48 -13.36 -0.12
C THR A 517 5.12 -12.28 -0.98
N ASN A 518 4.30 -11.43 -1.59
CA ASN A 518 4.73 -10.25 -2.33
C ASN A 518 4.76 -9.07 -1.34
N ARG A 519 5.88 -8.89 -0.64
CA ARG A 519 5.97 -7.99 0.53
C ARG A 519 5.82 -6.51 0.16
N ALA A 520 6.19 -6.11 -1.06
CA ALA A 520 5.96 -4.75 -1.57
C ALA A 520 4.48 -4.43 -1.76
N GLU A 521 3.67 -5.42 -2.16
CA GLU A 521 2.33 -5.21 -2.72
C GLU A 521 1.20 -5.48 -1.71
N GLY A 522 1.54 -5.99 -0.52
CA GLY A 522 0.54 -6.39 0.48
C GLY A 522 -0.25 -7.65 0.09
N THR A 523 0.33 -8.51 -0.77
CA THR A 523 -0.37 -9.65 -1.36
C THR A 523 0.40 -10.98 -1.23
N VAL A 524 -0.29 -12.08 -1.53
CA VAL A 524 0.26 -13.43 -1.68
C VAL A 524 -0.06 -13.93 -3.09
N SER A 525 0.97 -14.30 -3.85
CA SER A 525 0.83 -15.05 -5.11
C SER A 525 0.52 -16.51 -4.82
N VAL A 526 -0.40 -17.08 -5.58
CA VAL A 526 -0.82 -18.48 -5.54
C VAL A 526 -0.42 -19.11 -6.88
N ILE A 527 0.59 -19.97 -6.85
CA ILE A 527 1.23 -20.57 -8.02
C ILE A 527 0.74 -22.01 -8.17
N ASP A 528 0.30 -22.39 -9.37
CA ASP A 528 0.07 -23.79 -9.75
C ASP A 528 1.42 -24.49 -10.00
N THR A 529 1.67 -25.61 -9.33
CA THR A 529 2.97 -26.30 -9.38
C THR A 529 3.13 -27.23 -10.58
N VAL A 530 2.06 -27.47 -11.35
CA VAL A 530 2.05 -28.29 -12.57
C VAL A 530 2.29 -27.42 -13.81
N THR A 531 1.74 -26.19 -13.83
CA THR A 531 1.94 -25.24 -14.93
C THR A 531 3.04 -24.21 -14.67
N HIS A 532 3.51 -24.07 -13.42
CA HIS A 532 4.47 -23.03 -13.00
C HIS A 532 3.99 -21.59 -13.30
N THR A 533 2.69 -21.33 -13.11
CA THR A 533 2.09 -20.00 -13.34
C THR A 533 1.35 -19.50 -12.10
N VAL A 534 1.36 -18.18 -11.87
CA VAL A 534 0.49 -17.53 -10.88
C VAL A 534 -0.97 -17.72 -11.29
N ALA A 535 -1.69 -18.58 -10.59
CA ALA A 535 -3.11 -18.87 -10.82
C ALA A 535 -4.02 -17.81 -10.17
N ARG A 536 -3.54 -17.15 -9.10
CA ARG A 536 -4.30 -16.12 -8.36
C ARG A 536 -3.37 -15.26 -7.48
N THR A 537 -3.83 -14.06 -7.15
CA THR A 537 -3.26 -13.22 -6.09
C THR A 537 -4.28 -12.99 -4.98
N ILE A 538 -3.85 -12.99 -3.72
CA ILE A 538 -4.67 -12.76 -2.51
C ILE A 538 -4.18 -11.48 -1.83
N THR A 539 -5.03 -10.48 -1.65
CA THR A 539 -4.73 -9.30 -0.83
C THR A 539 -4.80 -9.63 0.66
N VAL A 540 -3.86 -9.09 1.44
CA VAL A 540 -3.76 -9.34 2.88
C VAL A 540 -3.81 -8.03 3.66
N ALA A 541 -2.66 -7.36 3.79
CA ALA A 541 -2.40 -6.12 4.52
C ALA A 541 -0.94 -5.71 4.24
N ASP A 542 -0.42 -4.67 4.89
CA ASP A 542 0.95 -4.21 4.68
C ASP A 542 2.00 -5.27 5.09
N LEU A 543 3.06 -5.38 4.28
CA LEU A 543 4.27 -6.16 4.53
C LEU A 543 4.06 -7.64 4.95
N PRO A 544 3.37 -8.48 4.15
CA PRO A 544 3.35 -9.92 4.38
C PRO A 544 4.78 -10.49 4.33
N SER A 545 5.15 -11.32 5.32
CA SER A 545 6.50 -11.87 5.47
C SER A 545 6.51 -13.41 5.44
N ASN A 546 6.57 -14.05 6.61
CA ASN A 546 6.74 -15.50 6.73
C ASN A 546 5.41 -16.25 6.58
N LEU A 547 5.48 -17.39 5.91
CA LEU A 547 4.40 -18.32 5.70
C LEU A 547 4.66 -19.65 6.43
N THR A 548 3.60 -20.40 6.72
CA THR A 548 3.71 -21.81 7.11
C THR A 548 2.42 -22.56 6.79
N VAL A 549 2.49 -23.89 6.63
CA VAL A 549 1.32 -24.73 6.34
C VAL A 549 1.22 -25.85 7.36
N GLY A 550 0.05 -26.00 7.95
CA GLY A 550 -0.20 -27.01 8.98
C GLY A 550 -1.67 -27.37 9.09
N LEU A 551 -1.97 -28.32 9.98
CA LEU A 551 -3.35 -28.53 10.42
C LEU A 551 -3.68 -27.46 11.47
N VAL A 552 -4.93 -27.02 11.53
CA VAL A 552 -5.41 -26.05 12.52
C VAL A 552 -6.64 -26.60 13.23
N SER A 553 -6.61 -26.65 14.56
CA SER A 553 -7.76 -27.05 15.37
C SER A 553 -8.82 -25.95 15.34
N GLY A 554 -10.06 -26.32 14.99
CA GLY A 554 -11.11 -25.34 14.62
C GLY A 554 -10.99 -24.77 13.20
N GLY A 555 -9.97 -25.16 12.43
CA GLY A 555 -9.82 -24.88 11.00
C GLY A 555 -9.65 -23.41 10.61
N CYS A 556 -9.76 -23.14 9.30
CA CYS A 556 -9.66 -21.81 8.69
C CYS A 556 -10.85 -21.42 7.82
N THR A 557 -11.81 -22.30 7.51
CA THR A 557 -13.09 -21.89 6.90
C THR A 557 -13.75 -20.77 7.72
N ALA A 558 -14.23 -19.72 7.03
CA ALA A 558 -15.08 -18.72 7.66
C ALA A 558 -16.40 -19.35 8.17
N ALA A 559 -17.02 -18.74 9.18
CA ALA A 559 -18.29 -19.23 9.72
C ALA A 559 -19.38 -19.29 8.65
N ALA A 560 -20.22 -20.33 8.70
CA ALA A 560 -21.30 -20.56 7.75
C ALA A 560 -22.27 -19.36 7.72
N GLY A 561 -22.26 -18.62 6.61
CA GLY A 561 -22.90 -17.31 6.49
C GLY A 561 -22.22 -16.45 5.40
N ALA A 562 -20.93 -16.65 5.15
CA ALA A 562 -20.33 -16.30 3.87
C ALA A 562 -20.94 -17.20 2.78
N THR A 563 -21.72 -16.63 1.88
CA THR A 563 -22.29 -17.36 0.74
C THR A 563 -21.16 -17.85 -0.19
N PRO A 564 -21.10 -19.16 -0.53
CA PRO A 564 -20.23 -19.62 -1.59
C PRO A 564 -20.58 -18.91 -2.90
N TRP A 565 -19.57 -18.48 -3.65
CA TRP A 565 -19.79 -17.94 -5.00
C TRP A 565 -20.45 -19.03 -5.88
N PRO A 566 -21.46 -18.69 -6.69
CA PRO A 566 -22.26 -19.68 -7.42
C PRO A 566 -21.35 -20.47 -8.38
N THR A 567 -21.21 -21.77 -8.10
CA THR A 567 -20.36 -22.67 -8.88
C THR A 567 -20.91 -22.78 -10.29
N ARG A 568 -20.22 -22.20 -11.26
CA ARG A 568 -20.71 -22.12 -12.65
C ARG A 568 -20.60 -23.49 -13.32
N THR A 569 -21.66 -24.28 -13.26
CA THR A 569 -21.75 -25.58 -13.94
C THR A 569 -21.44 -25.39 -15.44
N PRO A 570 -20.53 -26.17 -16.05
CA PRO A 570 -20.15 -25.99 -17.44
C PRO A 570 -21.29 -26.39 -18.38
N THR A 571 -22.11 -25.42 -18.78
CA THR A 571 -23.12 -25.60 -19.83
C THR A 571 -22.43 -25.78 -21.18
N ALA A 572 -22.83 -26.81 -21.94
CA ALA A 572 -22.11 -27.29 -23.11
C ALA A 572 -21.78 -26.19 -24.15
N THR A 573 -20.49 -26.09 -24.47
CA THR A 573 -19.93 -25.13 -25.42
C THR A 573 -20.51 -25.33 -26.83
N LYS A 574 -21.10 -24.29 -27.42
CA LYS A 574 -21.42 -24.30 -28.87
C LYS A 574 -20.12 -24.39 -29.67
N THR A 575 -20.07 -25.33 -30.61
CA THR A 575 -18.90 -25.59 -31.45
C THR A 575 -18.44 -24.34 -32.20
N PRO A 576 -17.20 -23.86 -32.01
CA PRO A 576 -16.65 -22.77 -32.81
C PRO A 576 -16.57 -23.16 -34.29
N ARG A 577 -16.92 -22.24 -35.18
CA ARG A 577 -16.73 -22.40 -36.63
C ARG A 577 -15.24 -22.23 -36.95
N ALA A 578 -14.66 -23.13 -37.74
CA ALA A 578 -13.22 -23.17 -37.98
C ALA A 578 -12.66 -21.84 -38.52
N SER A 579 -11.62 -21.34 -37.85
CA SER A 579 -10.76 -20.26 -38.35
C SER A 579 -9.73 -20.81 -39.34
N THR A 580 -9.29 -19.96 -40.27
CA THR A 580 -8.28 -20.30 -41.28
C THR A 580 -6.86 -20.38 -40.69
N PRO A 581 -5.95 -21.16 -41.29
CA PRO A 581 -4.56 -21.23 -40.84
C PRO A 581 -3.84 -19.89 -40.95
N TRP A 582 -3.00 -19.58 -39.97
CA TRP A 582 -2.07 -18.45 -40.03
C TRP A 582 -0.84 -18.80 -40.90
N PRO A 583 -0.26 -17.83 -41.64
CA PRO A 583 0.96 -18.06 -42.41
C PRO A 583 2.19 -18.22 -41.50
N THR A 584 3.18 -18.96 -42.00
CA THR A 584 4.43 -19.27 -41.29
C THR A 584 5.23 -18.01 -40.95
N ALA A 585 5.74 -17.91 -39.72
CA ALA A 585 6.46 -16.73 -39.26
C ALA A 585 7.86 -16.61 -39.89
N THR A 586 8.07 -15.53 -40.63
CA THR A 586 9.41 -14.98 -40.95
C THR A 586 9.84 -14.10 -39.76
N PRO A 587 11.11 -14.10 -39.31
CA PRO A 587 11.54 -13.31 -38.15
C PRO A 587 11.33 -11.81 -38.39
N ALA A 588 10.39 -11.23 -37.65
CA ALA A 588 10.07 -9.80 -37.71
C ALA A 588 11.15 -8.96 -37.01
N ARG A 589 11.33 -7.72 -37.50
CA ARG A 589 12.00 -6.65 -36.73
C ARG A 589 11.24 -6.43 -35.42
N THR A 590 11.93 -5.96 -34.39
CA THR A 590 11.30 -5.19 -33.32
C THR A 590 10.57 -4.00 -33.94
N GLN A 591 9.24 -4.04 -33.92
CA GLN A 591 8.39 -2.89 -34.21
C GLN A 591 8.10 -2.16 -32.91
N PHE A 592 8.10 -0.84 -32.98
CA PHE A 592 7.80 0.07 -31.88
C PHE A 592 6.57 0.85 -32.28
N ALA A 593 5.60 1.00 -31.37
CA ALA A 593 4.50 1.93 -31.63
C ALA A 593 5.06 3.38 -31.54
N VAL A 594 4.48 4.32 -32.27
CA VAL A 594 4.96 5.70 -32.35
C VAL A 594 3.86 6.67 -31.93
N LEU A 595 4.16 7.56 -31.00
CA LEU A 595 3.35 8.74 -30.73
C LEU A 595 3.85 9.88 -31.60
N GLN A 596 3.00 10.36 -32.51
CA GLN A 596 3.33 11.43 -33.45
C GLN A 596 2.55 12.71 -33.15
N ALA A 597 3.27 13.81 -32.92
CA ALA A 597 2.67 15.15 -32.82
C ALA A 597 2.48 15.78 -34.20
N GLY A 598 1.30 16.36 -34.41
CA GLY A 598 0.94 17.06 -35.64
C GLY A 598 1.76 18.34 -35.87
N SER A 599 1.79 18.79 -37.13
CA SER A 599 2.44 20.04 -37.51
C SER A 599 1.43 20.96 -38.21
N ALA A 600 1.52 22.27 -37.98
CA ALA A 600 0.59 23.27 -38.52
C ALA A 600 1.31 24.52 -39.01
N GLN A 601 0.78 25.18 -40.04
CA GLN A 601 1.20 26.52 -40.46
C GLN A 601 0.30 27.58 -39.83
N VAL A 602 0.89 28.55 -39.12
CA VAL A 602 0.14 29.55 -38.34
C VAL A 602 0.78 30.92 -38.47
N ALA A 603 0.01 31.92 -38.89
CA ALA A 603 0.49 33.31 -38.98
C ALA A 603 0.66 33.94 -37.58
N PRO A 604 1.53 34.95 -37.41
CA PRO A 604 1.68 35.66 -36.13
C PRO A 604 0.36 36.29 -35.66
N GLY A 605 -0.08 35.97 -34.44
CA GLY A 605 -1.38 36.34 -33.88
C GLY A 605 -2.51 35.36 -34.20
N GLY A 606 -2.23 34.25 -34.90
CA GLY A 606 -3.18 33.20 -35.23
C GLY A 606 -3.22 32.05 -34.22
N ARG A 607 -4.20 31.16 -34.39
CA ARG A 607 -4.34 29.89 -33.67
C ARG A 607 -4.52 28.73 -34.66
N ALA A 608 -4.17 27.52 -34.25
CA ALA A 608 -4.52 26.29 -34.97
C ALA A 608 -4.60 25.09 -34.03
N THR A 609 -5.41 24.10 -34.42
CA THR A 609 -5.48 22.80 -33.77
C THR A 609 -4.33 21.90 -34.22
N ILE A 610 -3.60 21.31 -33.28
CA ILE A 610 -2.72 20.15 -33.51
C ILE A 610 -3.39 18.88 -32.98
N ALA A 611 -2.99 17.73 -33.50
CA ALA A 611 -3.40 16.41 -33.04
C ALA A 611 -2.17 15.60 -32.60
N VAL A 612 -2.30 14.72 -31.60
CA VAL A 612 -1.32 13.67 -31.32
C VAL A 612 -1.95 12.32 -31.68
N THR A 613 -1.22 11.52 -32.46
CA THR A 613 -1.71 10.30 -33.10
C THR A 613 -0.90 9.10 -32.62
N LEU A 614 -1.56 7.98 -32.36
CA LEU A 614 -0.91 6.70 -32.12
C LEU A 614 -0.78 5.92 -33.43
N HIS A 615 0.44 5.57 -33.79
CA HIS A 615 0.73 4.52 -34.77
C HIS A 615 1.13 3.27 -33.98
N ALA A 616 0.22 2.30 -33.89
CA ALA A 616 0.37 1.16 -32.99
C ALA A 616 1.31 0.07 -33.56
N GLU A 617 1.53 0.05 -34.87
CA GLU A 617 2.37 -0.94 -35.59
C GLU A 617 2.07 -2.43 -35.26
N GLY A 618 0.85 -2.73 -34.79
CA GLY A 618 0.41 -4.07 -34.36
C GLY A 618 0.57 -4.35 -32.86
N GLY A 619 1.11 -3.42 -32.07
CA GLY A 619 1.13 -3.48 -30.61
C GLY A 619 -0.25 -3.24 -29.99
N ALA A 620 -0.63 -4.05 -29.00
CA ALA A 620 -1.91 -3.94 -28.29
C ALA A 620 -1.90 -2.82 -27.22
N VAL A 621 -1.72 -1.57 -27.66
CA VAL A 621 -1.67 -0.39 -26.79
C VAL A 621 -3.08 0.00 -26.33
N VAL A 622 -3.28 0.07 -25.01
CA VAL A 622 -4.57 0.38 -24.35
C VAL A 622 -4.52 1.71 -23.58
N GLY A 623 -3.35 2.06 -23.05
CA GLY A 623 -3.07 3.34 -22.40
C GLY A 623 -1.78 3.97 -22.94
N VAL A 624 -1.68 5.30 -22.89
CA VAL A 624 -0.53 6.07 -23.36
C VAL A 624 -0.22 7.28 -22.47
N GLN A 625 1.05 7.65 -22.40
CA GLN A 625 1.55 8.88 -21.79
C GLN A 625 2.57 9.55 -22.71
N ASN A 626 2.58 10.88 -22.73
CA ASN A 626 3.68 11.69 -23.24
C ASN A 626 3.76 13.04 -22.53
N ASP A 627 4.95 13.63 -22.50
CA ASP A 627 5.15 15.06 -22.27
C ASP A 627 5.33 15.76 -23.62
N ILE A 628 4.68 16.91 -23.83
CA ILE A 628 4.85 17.76 -25.01
C ILE A 628 5.44 19.12 -24.60
N SER A 629 6.59 19.46 -25.18
CA SER A 629 7.35 20.68 -24.90
C SER A 629 7.33 21.61 -26.12
N PHE A 630 7.22 22.92 -25.87
CA PHE A 630 6.96 23.92 -26.92
C PHE A 630 7.54 25.29 -26.56
N ASP A 631 7.68 26.15 -27.58
CA ASP A 631 8.19 27.51 -27.43
C ASP A 631 7.08 28.47 -26.97
N GLU A 632 7.36 29.34 -26.00
CA GLU A 632 6.41 30.34 -25.46
C GLU A 632 5.76 31.23 -26.55
N ARG A 633 6.43 31.40 -27.70
CA ARG A 633 5.97 32.22 -28.84
C ARG A 633 4.99 31.49 -29.76
N ALA A 634 4.83 30.18 -29.58
CA ALA A 634 3.98 29.26 -30.36
C ALA A 634 3.44 28.14 -29.44
N ALA A 635 2.85 28.53 -28.31
CA ALA A 635 2.54 27.66 -27.18
C ALA A 635 1.11 27.12 -27.17
N ILE A 636 0.87 26.02 -26.43
CA ILE A 636 -0.49 25.52 -26.21
C ILE A 636 -1.34 26.60 -25.54
N ALA A 637 -2.46 26.93 -26.19
CA ALA A 637 -3.35 28.01 -25.79
C ALA A 637 -4.10 27.66 -24.49
N MET A 638 -4.46 28.67 -23.71
CA MET A 638 -5.25 28.50 -22.49
C MET A 638 -6.75 28.57 -22.79
N ASN A 639 -7.54 27.70 -22.16
CA ASN A 639 -9.00 27.72 -22.25
C ASN A 639 -9.63 28.67 -21.21
N ALA A 640 -10.95 28.86 -21.25
CA ALA A 640 -11.68 29.79 -20.38
C ALA A 640 -11.62 29.47 -18.86
N HIS A 641 -11.14 28.28 -18.50
CA HIS A 641 -10.98 27.79 -17.13
C HIS A 641 -9.51 27.71 -16.68
N GLY A 642 -8.60 28.38 -17.39
CA GLY A 642 -7.17 28.44 -17.02
C GLY A 642 -6.34 27.19 -17.35
N LYS A 643 -6.97 26.13 -17.86
CA LYS A 643 -6.30 24.87 -18.24
C LYS A 643 -5.86 24.89 -19.72
N PRO A 644 -4.94 24.00 -20.15
CA PRO A 644 -4.61 23.83 -21.56
C PRO A 644 -5.86 23.62 -22.43
N ALA A 645 -5.88 24.20 -23.63
CA ALA A 645 -6.99 24.08 -24.58
C ALA A 645 -6.91 22.76 -25.38
N CYS A 646 -6.80 21.65 -24.66
CA CYS A 646 -6.71 20.30 -25.21
C CYS A 646 -7.98 19.48 -24.93
N ARG A 647 -8.25 18.48 -25.77
CA ARG A 647 -9.37 17.55 -25.69
C ARG A 647 -8.93 16.16 -26.15
N VAL A 648 -9.21 15.13 -25.36
CA VAL A 648 -9.14 13.73 -25.84
C VAL A 648 -10.16 13.50 -26.94
N ASN A 649 -9.81 12.67 -27.91
CA ASN A 649 -10.74 12.21 -28.93
C ASN A 649 -11.82 11.32 -28.28
N PRO A 650 -13.11 11.69 -28.30
CA PRO A 650 -14.16 10.85 -27.71
C PRO A 650 -14.35 9.51 -28.45
N ALA A 651 -13.84 9.37 -29.69
CA ALA A 651 -14.00 8.17 -30.48
C ALA A 651 -13.03 7.01 -30.13
N ILE A 652 -12.10 7.19 -29.18
CA ILE A 652 -11.24 6.09 -28.67
C ILE A 652 -11.74 5.48 -27.35
N ASP A 653 -12.88 5.95 -26.81
CA ASP A 653 -13.55 5.52 -25.56
C ASP A 653 -12.69 5.49 -24.27
N LYS A 654 -11.43 5.96 -24.33
CA LYS A 654 -10.51 6.09 -23.19
C LYS A 654 -10.83 7.29 -22.28
N THR A 655 -12.09 7.44 -21.87
CA THR A 655 -12.56 8.58 -21.06
C THR A 655 -12.21 8.49 -19.56
N GLY A 656 -11.57 7.40 -19.11
CA GLY A 656 -11.39 7.10 -17.69
C GLY A 656 -10.34 7.96 -16.96
N ALA A 657 -9.33 8.45 -17.67
CA ALA A 657 -8.37 9.40 -17.14
C ALA A 657 -7.75 10.25 -18.25
N PHE A 658 -7.97 11.56 -18.20
CA PHE A 658 -7.17 12.56 -18.91
C PHE A 658 -6.67 13.62 -17.95
N ALA A 659 -5.35 13.64 -17.75
CA ALA A 659 -4.69 14.65 -16.92
C ALA A 659 -3.74 15.48 -17.79
N SER A 660 -4.19 16.68 -18.17
CA SER A 660 -3.32 17.70 -18.77
C SER A 660 -2.64 18.52 -17.66
N TYR A 661 -1.45 18.12 -17.23
CA TYR A 661 -0.68 18.86 -16.22
C TYR A 661 0.25 19.89 -16.91
N PRO A 662 0.06 21.20 -16.70
CA PRO A 662 1.05 22.20 -17.05
C PRO A 662 1.99 22.49 -15.87
N VAL A 663 3.27 22.73 -16.16
CA VAL A 663 4.18 23.38 -15.19
C VAL A 663 4.06 24.89 -15.40
N GLU A 664 2.97 25.44 -14.84
CA GLU A 664 2.49 26.82 -15.00
C GLU A 664 1.81 27.15 -16.36
N CYS A 665 0.65 27.83 -16.29
CA CYS A 665 0.08 28.60 -17.40
C CYS A 665 -0.24 29.99 -16.89
N VAL A 666 0.25 31.03 -17.58
CA VAL A 666 0.21 32.40 -17.08
C VAL A 666 -0.25 33.32 -18.21
N SER A 667 -1.29 34.12 -17.95
CA SER A 667 -1.71 35.23 -18.84
C SER A 667 -1.90 34.86 -20.33
N ARG A 668 -2.74 33.85 -20.60
CA ARG A 668 -3.27 33.37 -21.90
C ARG A 668 -2.60 32.16 -22.55
N ALA A 669 -1.39 31.77 -22.14
CA ALA A 669 -0.72 30.57 -22.66
C ALA A 669 -0.10 29.75 -21.53
N CYS A 670 0.17 28.48 -21.81
CA CYS A 670 1.04 27.65 -20.99
C CYS A 670 2.51 27.89 -21.37
N THR A 671 3.44 27.81 -20.43
CA THR A 671 4.76 28.47 -20.62
C THR A 671 5.85 27.60 -21.22
N GLN A 672 5.90 26.29 -20.92
CA GLN A 672 7.03 25.42 -21.34
C GLN A 672 6.65 23.98 -21.73
N MET A 673 5.81 23.30 -20.96
CA MET A 673 5.52 21.87 -21.13
C MET A 673 4.11 21.51 -20.64
N MET A 674 3.52 20.49 -21.27
CA MET A 674 2.28 19.84 -20.80
C MET A 674 2.46 18.32 -20.79
N ARG A 675 2.11 17.65 -19.68
CA ARG A 675 1.91 16.19 -19.66
C ARG A 675 0.53 15.84 -20.21
N ALA A 676 0.44 14.81 -21.05
CA ALA A 676 -0.79 14.13 -21.41
C ALA A 676 -0.71 12.66 -20.96
N ILE A 677 -1.77 12.18 -20.32
CA ILE A 677 -1.96 10.77 -19.96
C ILE A 677 -3.37 10.38 -20.40
N ILE A 678 -3.52 9.26 -21.10
CA ILE A 678 -4.81 8.78 -21.65
C ILE A 678 -4.90 7.27 -21.40
N PHE A 679 -5.87 6.86 -20.58
CA PHE A 679 -6.21 5.46 -20.34
C PHE A 679 -7.64 5.33 -19.83
N SER A 680 -8.15 4.10 -19.72
CA SER A 680 -9.42 3.81 -19.07
C SER A 680 -9.33 2.52 -18.26
N PHE A 681 -9.91 2.53 -17.06
CA PHE A 681 -10.14 1.32 -16.27
C PHE A 681 -11.48 0.63 -16.61
N ALA A 682 -12.34 1.29 -17.39
CA ALA A 682 -13.64 0.77 -17.81
C ALA A 682 -13.60 0.12 -19.20
N ASP A 683 -12.67 0.55 -20.06
CA ASP A 683 -12.46 0.05 -21.41
C ASP A 683 -10.97 -0.30 -21.60
N LEU A 684 -10.70 -1.60 -21.80
CA LEU A 684 -9.37 -2.17 -21.98
C LEU A 684 -9.10 -2.65 -23.42
N ASP A 685 -9.95 -2.32 -24.39
CA ASP A 685 -9.73 -2.72 -25.78
C ASP A 685 -8.55 -1.93 -26.39
N PRO A 686 -7.73 -2.51 -27.30
CA PRO A 686 -6.61 -1.79 -27.90
C PRO A 686 -7.06 -0.56 -28.71
N ILE A 687 -6.37 0.56 -28.52
CA ILE A 687 -6.54 1.78 -29.31
C ILE A 687 -6.15 1.46 -30.77
N ALA A 688 -7.08 1.69 -31.70
CA ALA A 688 -6.88 1.35 -33.11
C ALA A 688 -5.70 2.11 -33.73
N ASP A 689 -4.96 1.46 -34.63
CA ASP A 689 -3.84 2.07 -35.34
C ASP A 689 -4.26 3.31 -36.15
N GLY A 690 -3.44 4.36 -36.10
CA GLY A 690 -3.73 5.66 -36.70
C GLY A 690 -4.75 6.52 -35.93
N SER A 691 -5.17 6.12 -34.72
CA SER A 691 -6.10 6.92 -33.91
C SER A 691 -5.48 8.23 -33.45
N VAL A 692 -6.17 9.34 -33.71
CA VAL A 692 -5.95 10.59 -32.95
C VAL A 692 -6.32 10.33 -31.50
N LEU A 693 -5.37 10.55 -30.59
CA LEU A 693 -5.54 10.39 -29.15
C LEU A 693 -6.17 11.65 -28.54
N TYR A 694 -5.57 12.79 -28.85
CA TYR A 694 -6.04 14.10 -28.38
C TYR A 694 -5.67 15.21 -29.37
N THR A 695 -6.38 16.32 -29.25
CA THR A 695 -6.13 17.57 -29.98
C THR A 695 -5.86 18.71 -29.02
N CYS A 696 -5.01 19.67 -29.40
CA CYS A 696 -4.75 20.91 -28.65
C CYS A 696 -4.81 22.12 -29.55
N GLU A 697 -5.39 23.23 -29.06
CA GLU A 697 -5.22 24.54 -29.68
C GLU A 697 -3.85 25.12 -29.33
N VAL A 698 -3.16 25.69 -30.33
CA VAL A 698 -1.88 26.38 -30.19
C VAL A 698 -2.03 27.82 -30.65
N GLU A 699 -1.47 28.78 -29.91
CA GLU A 699 -1.50 30.21 -30.22
C GLU A 699 -0.09 30.73 -30.55
N VAL A 700 0.04 31.43 -31.68
CA VAL A 700 1.28 32.10 -32.06
C VAL A 700 1.19 33.57 -31.71
N THR A 701 2.13 34.06 -30.91
CA THR A 701 2.17 35.47 -30.49
C THR A 701 2.31 36.42 -31.70
N ALA A 702 1.67 37.59 -31.65
CA ALA A 702 1.61 38.53 -32.77
C ALA A 702 2.99 39.11 -33.21
N GLY A 703 4.00 39.01 -32.34
CA GLY A 703 5.39 39.40 -32.61
C GLY A 703 6.32 38.25 -32.99
N THR A 704 5.82 37.02 -33.14
CA THR A 704 6.65 35.85 -33.44
C THR A 704 7.25 35.93 -34.85
N SER A 705 8.57 35.76 -34.95
CA SER A 705 9.31 35.74 -36.21
C SER A 705 8.92 34.55 -37.09
N PRO A 706 9.09 34.63 -38.42
CA PRO A 706 9.05 33.46 -39.29
C PRO A 706 10.06 32.39 -38.86
N GLY A 707 9.66 31.12 -38.90
CA GLY A 707 10.50 30.01 -38.43
C GLY A 707 9.72 28.72 -38.14
N ARG A 708 10.45 27.67 -37.76
CA ARG A 708 9.89 26.39 -37.29
C ARG A 708 10.09 26.27 -35.78
N TYR A 709 8.99 26.18 -35.04
CA TYR A 709 8.93 26.03 -33.59
C TYR A 709 8.56 24.58 -33.28
N ALA A 710 9.39 23.87 -32.51
CA ALA A 710 9.22 22.45 -32.26
C ALA A 710 8.04 22.18 -31.30
N LEU A 711 7.38 21.04 -31.51
CA LEU A 711 6.42 20.42 -30.59
C LEU A 711 7.02 19.07 -30.22
N ALA A 712 7.96 19.10 -29.28
CA ALA A 712 8.83 17.97 -28.96
C ALA A 712 8.11 16.99 -28.03
N LEU A 713 8.09 15.71 -28.38
CA LEU A 713 7.51 14.64 -27.57
C LEU A 713 8.59 13.94 -26.76
N SER A 714 8.35 13.79 -25.46
CA SER A 714 9.26 13.13 -24.52
C SER A 714 8.49 12.31 -23.49
N ASN A 715 9.19 11.55 -22.65
CA ASN A 715 8.59 10.71 -21.60
C ASN A 715 7.46 9.80 -22.11
N VAL A 716 7.65 9.23 -23.31
CA VAL A 716 6.65 8.41 -23.99
C VAL A 716 6.56 7.01 -23.39
N MET A 717 5.33 6.57 -23.12
CA MET A 717 5.01 5.23 -22.65
C MET A 717 3.69 4.74 -23.25
N GLY A 718 3.62 3.45 -23.55
CA GLY A 718 2.36 2.74 -23.78
C GLY A 718 2.17 1.65 -22.72
N SER A 719 0.92 1.26 -22.47
CA SER A 719 0.58 0.09 -21.67
C SER A 719 -0.36 -0.84 -22.44
N ASP A 720 -0.26 -2.15 -22.20
CA ASP A 720 -1.26 -3.12 -22.66
C ASP A 720 -2.48 -3.16 -21.72
N ALA A 721 -3.42 -4.08 -21.98
CA ALA A 721 -4.63 -4.30 -21.16
C ALA A 721 -4.35 -4.77 -19.72
N PHE A 722 -3.11 -5.18 -19.42
CA PHE A 722 -2.68 -5.70 -18.11
C PHE A 722 -1.73 -4.73 -17.38
N GLY A 723 -1.36 -3.61 -18.02
CA GLY A 723 -0.45 -2.60 -17.46
C GLY A 723 1.03 -2.82 -17.80
N HIS A 724 1.40 -3.82 -18.61
CA HIS A 724 2.79 -4.00 -19.03
C HIS A 724 3.21 -2.88 -19.99
N ARG A 725 4.46 -2.39 -19.88
CA ARG A 725 4.98 -1.33 -20.75
C ARG A 725 5.14 -1.82 -22.19
N VAL A 726 4.32 -1.28 -23.10
CA VAL A 726 4.54 -1.42 -24.54
C VAL A 726 5.65 -0.45 -24.97
N PRO A 727 6.66 -0.89 -25.73
CA PRO A 727 7.66 0.01 -26.30
C PRO A 727 7.02 1.04 -27.24
N ILE A 728 7.19 2.32 -26.90
CA ILE A 728 6.73 3.46 -27.69
C ILE A 728 7.90 4.41 -27.96
N ASP A 729 8.02 4.85 -29.21
CA ASP A 729 8.91 5.91 -29.69
C ASP A 729 8.15 7.23 -29.93
N ALA A 730 8.88 8.33 -30.07
CA ALA A 730 8.36 9.69 -30.23
C ALA A 730 8.67 10.27 -31.62
N ALA A 731 7.68 10.94 -32.23
CA ALA A 731 7.84 11.69 -33.47
C ALA A 731 7.35 13.14 -33.33
N ASP A 732 8.31 14.08 -33.37
CA ASP A 732 8.08 15.51 -33.08
C ASP A 732 7.26 16.25 -34.14
N GLY A 733 6.34 17.09 -33.66
CA GLY A 733 5.59 18.04 -34.47
C GLY A 733 6.30 19.39 -34.60
N ALA A 734 5.67 20.33 -35.29
CA ALA A 734 6.09 21.73 -35.28
C ALA A 734 5.00 22.71 -35.71
N ILE A 735 5.06 23.91 -35.13
CA ILE A 735 4.39 25.09 -35.68
C ILE A 735 5.34 25.79 -36.65
N VAL A 736 4.88 26.02 -37.88
CA VAL A 736 5.64 26.76 -38.90
C VAL A 736 4.99 28.13 -39.07
N VAL A 737 5.71 29.17 -38.65
CA VAL A 737 5.32 30.56 -38.86
C VAL A 737 5.87 31.00 -40.23
N PRO A 738 5.02 31.28 -41.22
CA PRO A 738 5.47 31.63 -42.56
C PRO A 738 6.06 33.04 -42.61
N GLU A 739 6.96 33.29 -43.56
CA GLU A 739 7.35 34.65 -43.90
C GLU A 739 6.13 35.45 -44.40
N ARG A 740 6.05 36.74 -44.03
CA ARG A 740 5.04 37.65 -44.57
C ARG A 740 5.33 37.89 -46.06
N LEU A 741 4.70 37.10 -46.92
CA LEU A 741 4.59 37.40 -48.34
C LEU A 741 3.96 38.79 -48.50
N ALA A 742 4.71 39.72 -49.09
CA ALA A 742 4.27 41.09 -49.28
C ALA A 742 3.24 41.16 -50.40
N GLY A 743 1.96 41.31 -50.05
CA GLY A 743 0.93 41.75 -50.98
C GLY A 743 -0.35 40.91 -51.01
N GLN A 744 -1.25 41.15 -50.05
CA GLN A 744 -2.68 41.20 -50.36
C GLN A 744 -3.38 42.15 -49.37
N ALA A 745 -3.65 43.37 -49.82
CA ALA A 745 -4.35 44.41 -49.06
C ALA A 745 -5.47 45.00 -49.93
N ALA A 746 -6.68 44.48 -49.78
CA ALA A 746 -7.92 45.00 -50.35
C ALA A 746 -9.11 44.39 -49.57
N ALA A 747 -10.18 45.11 -49.23
CA ALA A 747 -10.37 46.55 -49.16
C ALA A 747 -11.45 46.85 -48.09
N ALA A 748 -11.55 48.08 -47.60
CA ALA A 748 -12.43 48.41 -46.47
C ALA A 748 -13.85 48.83 -46.90
N THR A 749 -14.88 48.40 -46.15
CA THR A 749 -16.05 49.23 -45.76
C THR A 749 -16.98 48.51 -44.77
N PRO A 750 -17.33 49.14 -43.63
CA PRO A 750 -18.56 48.82 -42.90
C PRO A 750 -19.72 49.72 -43.37
N PRO A 751 -20.96 49.23 -43.47
CA PRO A 751 -22.13 50.07 -43.77
C PRO A 751 -22.52 50.93 -42.55
N ALA A 752 -23.05 52.13 -42.80
CA ALA A 752 -23.36 53.11 -41.76
C ALA A 752 -24.84 53.13 -41.34
N ALA A 753 -25.06 53.45 -40.06
CA ALA A 753 -26.21 54.14 -39.47
C ALA A 753 -27.64 53.84 -39.98
N GLY A 754 -28.43 53.13 -39.15
CA GLY A 754 -29.88 53.36 -39.02
C GLY A 754 -30.16 53.99 -37.66
N VAL A 755 -30.97 55.07 -37.59
CA VAL A 755 -31.18 55.88 -36.37
C VAL A 755 -32.66 56.11 -36.06
N THR A 756 -33.09 55.63 -34.89
CA THR A 756 -34.28 56.07 -34.10
C THR A 756 -34.34 55.22 -32.82
N GLY A 757 -34.58 55.73 -31.59
CA GLY A 757 -34.62 57.12 -31.10
C GLY A 757 -35.25 57.22 -29.69
N CYS A 758 -34.68 58.04 -28.79
CA CYS A 758 -35.15 58.36 -27.41
C CYS A 758 -35.16 57.19 -26.37
N GLN A 759 -35.04 57.39 -25.04
CA GLN A 759 -34.83 58.62 -24.23
C GLN A 759 -34.09 58.34 -22.87
N LEU A 760 -33.68 59.44 -22.22
CA LEU A 760 -33.05 59.74 -20.90
C LEU A 760 -33.35 58.79 -19.68
N SER A 761 -32.58 58.78 -18.56
CA SER A 761 -31.94 59.94 -17.86
C SER A 761 -30.63 59.68 -17.06
N ALA A 762 -30.06 60.78 -16.51
CA ALA A 762 -28.83 60.90 -15.68
C ALA A 762 -28.94 60.26 -14.26
N SER A 763 -27.94 60.27 -13.35
CA SER A 763 -26.69 61.06 -13.14
C SER A 763 -25.66 60.28 -12.26
N GLY A 764 -24.41 60.70 -11.98
CA GLY A 764 -23.52 61.78 -12.47
C GLY A 764 -22.33 62.08 -11.52
N TYR A 765 -21.18 62.55 -12.05
CA TYR A 765 -19.98 63.17 -11.39
C TYR A 765 -19.23 62.40 -10.25
N GLY A 766 -17.93 62.61 -10.00
CA GLY A 766 -16.93 63.47 -10.65
C GLY A 766 -15.51 63.31 -10.06
N ARG A 767 -14.46 63.57 -10.86
CA ARG A 767 -13.02 63.35 -10.53
C ARG A 767 -12.39 64.45 -9.65
N ALA A 768 -11.27 64.13 -8.98
CA ALA A 768 -10.12 65.03 -8.83
C ALA A 768 -8.81 64.26 -8.54
N GLY A 769 -7.65 64.85 -8.86
CA GLY A 769 -6.31 64.35 -8.55
C GLY A 769 -5.21 65.35 -8.98
N VAL A 770 -4.09 65.44 -8.25
CA VAL A 770 -2.98 66.40 -8.48
C VAL A 770 -1.62 65.72 -8.19
N LEU A 771 -0.52 66.31 -8.67
CA LEU A 771 0.81 65.71 -8.87
C LEU A 771 1.90 66.76 -8.51
N LEU A 772 3.12 66.36 -8.08
CA LEU A 772 4.46 66.97 -8.36
C LEU A 772 5.50 67.07 -7.19
N LEU A 773 6.74 66.68 -7.55
CA LEU A 773 8.08 67.24 -7.19
C LEU A 773 8.82 66.87 -5.88
N VAL A 774 10.17 66.79 -6.04
CA VAL A 774 11.24 66.39 -5.09
C VAL A 774 12.58 66.97 -5.60
N PRO A 775 13.42 67.66 -4.78
CA PRO A 775 14.86 67.29 -4.75
C PRO A 775 15.69 67.65 -3.47
N VAL A 776 16.81 66.91 -3.28
CA VAL A 776 18.15 67.34 -2.77
C VAL A 776 18.34 67.91 -1.34
N ALA A 777 19.24 67.25 -0.58
CA ALA A 777 20.36 67.87 0.16
C ALA A 777 21.43 66.83 0.57
N LEU A 778 22.70 67.23 0.64
CA LEU A 778 23.88 66.47 1.11
C LEU A 778 24.51 67.17 2.33
N LEU A 779 25.21 66.44 3.20
CA LEU A 779 26.36 66.96 3.97
C LEU A 779 27.23 65.82 4.56
N TRP A 780 28.39 66.16 5.14
CA TRP A 780 29.54 65.25 5.27
C TRP A 780 30.39 65.52 6.55
N TRP A 781 31.26 64.55 6.90
CA TRP A 781 32.61 64.73 7.52
C TRP A 781 32.86 64.55 9.05
N ARG A 782 33.78 63.60 9.36
CA ARG A 782 34.81 63.58 10.46
C ARG A 782 34.40 63.64 11.96
N GLN A 783 35.31 63.40 12.93
CA GLN A 783 36.30 62.32 13.18
C GLN A 783 37.00 62.53 14.55
N ARG A 784 37.09 61.48 15.40
CA ARG A 784 38.11 61.27 16.46
C ARG A 784 38.12 62.32 17.64
N THR A 785 38.75 62.13 18.81
CA THR A 785 39.70 61.11 19.35
C THR A 785 39.69 61.05 20.90
N ARG A 786 39.89 59.85 21.51
CA ARG A 786 40.52 59.60 22.86
C ARG A 786 39.76 60.16 24.10
N VAL A 787 39.97 59.74 25.37
CA VAL A 787 40.79 58.73 26.10
C VAL A 787 39.99 58.33 27.38
N HIS A 788 40.15 57.26 28.19
CA HIS A 788 41.03 56.09 28.45
C HIS A 788 40.11 54.94 29.00
N SER A 789 40.42 53.83 29.70
CA SER A 789 41.53 52.87 30.02
C SER A 789 40.84 51.65 30.72
N GLY A 790 41.41 50.49 31.08
CA GLY A 790 42.73 49.87 30.90
C GLY A 790 42.92 48.65 31.84
N ARG A 791 43.83 47.70 31.51
CA ARG A 791 44.03 46.33 32.09
C ARG A 791 43.02 45.29 31.56
N ARG A 792 43.43 44.23 30.84
CA ARG A 792 44.31 43.05 31.16
C ARG A 792 43.57 42.01 32.01
N ALA A 793 43.58 40.70 31.70
CA ALA A 793 44.12 39.92 30.58
C ALA A 793 43.36 38.57 30.51
N GLY A 794 43.47 37.68 29.53
CA GLY A 794 44.22 37.62 28.26
C GLY A 794 43.94 36.25 27.61
N GLY A 795 44.03 36.10 26.29
CA GLY A 795 43.65 34.86 25.59
C GLY A 795 44.67 34.36 24.58
N GLU A 796 44.31 33.28 23.88
CA GLU A 796 44.90 32.81 22.60
C GLU A 796 46.35 32.26 22.67
N THR A 797 46.88 31.35 21.82
CA THR A 797 46.32 30.43 20.79
C THR A 797 47.38 29.40 20.38
N LEU A 798 46.95 28.30 19.74
CA LEU A 798 47.60 27.58 18.61
C LEU A 798 49.01 26.91 18.72
N SER A 799 49.00 25.62 18.35
CA SER A 799 49.93 24.96 17.39
C SER A 799 51.29 24.33 17.80
N ALA A 800 51.23 22.99 17.89
CA ALA A 800 52.13 22.03 17.22
C ALA A 800 53.49 21.65 17.92
N PRO A 801 54.35 20.77 17.34
CA PRO A 801 54.69 19.45 17.92
C PRO A 801 56.22 19.32 18.27
N PRO A 802 56.88 18.17 18.61
CA PRO A 802 56.49 16.76 18.35
C PRO A 802 56.97 15.59 19.29
N ARG A 803 56.48 14.38 18.95
CA ARG A 803 57.15 13.04 18.99
C ARG A 803 57.49 12.32 20.33
N ARG A 804 57.36 10.98 20.23
CA ARG A 804 57.85 9.88 21.11
C ARG A 804 57.26 9.84 22.53
N SER A 805 56.46 8.85 22.94
CA SER A 805 56.57 7.37 22.92
C SER A 805 57.48 6.80 24.02
N GLU A 806 56.90 6.23 25.08
CA GLU A 806 57.30 4.90 25.55
C GLU A 806 56.26 4.19 26.43
N THR A 807 56.47 2.89 26.53
CA THR A 807 55.65 1.78 27.05
C THR A 807 55.22 1.77 28.54
N ARG A 808 54.22 0.90 28.80
CA ARG A 808 54.19 -0.23 29.79
C ARG A 808 53.25 -0.17 31.03
N ARG A 809 52.20 -1.00 30.93
CA ARG A 809 51.79 -2.11 31.83
C ARG A 809 51.23 -1.85 33.25
N ARG A 810 50.07 -2.50 33.46
CA ARG A 810 49.57 -3.17 34.69
C ARG A 810 49.17 -2.24 35.84
N ARG A 811 48.13 -2.56 36.61
CA ARG A 811 47.46 -3.87 36.77
C ARG A 811 46.20 -4.05 35.92
#